data_AF-A0A6P6HSZ4-F1
#
_entry.id   AF-A0A6P6HSZ4-F1
#
_cell.length_a   1.000
_cell.length_b   1.000
_cell.length_c   1.000
_cell.angle_alpha   90.00
_cell.angle_beta   90.00
_cell.angle_gamma   90.00
#
_symmetry.space_group_name_H-M   'P 1'
#
loop_
_entity.id
_entity.type
_entity.pdbx_description
1 polymer ?
#
loop_
_entity_poly.entity_id
_entity_poly.type
_entity_poly.pdbx_seq_one_letter_code
_entity_poly.pdbx_strand_id
1 'polypeptide(L)'
;MGPLPGAVCVAGQCPAGPQRLSPGPASRSSKAPRFSIGCSLAEATLKEQRKGLEKEKEALGRMSPFLRCLLIIGSPEPARDPRASWARKQCTMLGGDSAWSQTVSINKAINTQEVAVKEKHARTCILGTHHEKGAQTFWSVVNRLPLSSNAVLCWKFCHVFHKLLRDGHPNVLKDSLRYKNELSDMSRMWGHLSEGYGRLCSTYLRLLRTKMEYHTKNPRFPGNLQMSDRQLDEAGESDVNNFFQLTVEMFDYLECELNLFQTVFNSLDMSRSVSVTTAGQCRLAPLIQVILDCSHLYDYTVKLLFKLHSCLPADTLQGHRDRFMEQFSKLKDLFYRSSNLQYFKRLIQIPQLPENPPNFLRASALSEHISPVVVIPAEASSPDSEPVLEKDDLVDMDASQQNLFDNKFDDIFGSSFSSDPFNFNSQNGVNKEEKDHLIGQLYRDISELKAQLENLKTETQEQTEVLDNLKQELATSKQELQIVQSSLETSAQAEAKWAAQLEELEKERSGLVHAVALREEELSALQEQLELAQRELSSTQESVCQLAKDQRKMLLVETRKAAEWVIQEALRQLEEPPLISCAGSADHLLSKVKSVSSCIEQLEKSWSQYLACPEDISELLRSVTLLAHLTSDTMANVSTTCLRAPPEPADSLTEACKQFGKETLTYLAFLGEEGMLENDSTAMKSCLSKISAIGEELLPRGLDIKQEELGDLVDKEMAATSAAIETATARIEEMLSKSRAGDTGVKLEVNERDAADLVVQGRGKFEELMVCSHEIAASTAQLVAASKVKADKDSPNLAQLQQASRGVNQATATVVASTISGKSQIEETDNMDFSSMTLTQIKRQEMDSQVRVLELENELQKERQKLGELRKKHYELAGVAEGWEEGTEASPPALHEAVTGKE
;
A
#
# COMPACT_ATOMS: atom_id res chain seq x y z
N MET A 1 -67.07 3.85 -8.99
CA MET A 1 -67.53 5.00 -9.80
C MET A 1 -66.48 5.22 -10.89
N GLY A 2 -66.87 5.31 -12.16
CA GLY A 2 -66.01 5.83 -13.26
C GLY A 2 -66.15 7.35 -13.40
N PRO A 3 -65.83 7.99 -14.55
CA PRO A 3 -65.38 7.49 -15.88
C PRO A 3 -63.91 7.91 -16.22
N LEU A 4 -63.17 7.48 -17.27
CA LEU A 4 -63.39 7.28 -18.73
C LEU A 4 -63.64 8.59 -19.54
N PRO A 5 -63.42 8.66 -20.88
CA PRO A 5 -62.17 8.43 -21.66
C PRO A 5 -62.03 9.36 -22.93
N GLY A 6 -61.10 9.07 -23.86
CA GLY A 6 -61.11 9.55 -25.28
C GLY A 6 -59.72 9.91 -25.83
N ALA A 7 -59.11 9.24 -26.84
CA ALA A 7 -59.45 9.10 -28.29
C ALA A 7 -59.09 10.39 -29.11
N VAL A 8 -58.63 10.39 -30.38
CA VAL A 8 -58.89 9.53 -31.57
C VAL A 8 -57.65 9.44 -32.51
N CYS A 9 -57.68 8.47 -33.44
CA CYS A 9 -56.68 8.10 -34.46
C CYS A 9 -56.63 8.94 -35.78
N VAL A 10 -55.48 8.88 -36.47
CA VAL A 10 -55.25 8.52 -37.92
C VAL A 10 -56.03 9.21 -39.08
N ALA A 11 -55.27 9.50 -40.17
CA ALA A 11 -55.64 9.68 -41.61
C ALA A 11 -55.80 11.09 -42.22
N GLY A 12 -55.45 11.19 -43.53
CA GLY A 12 -55.71 12.34 -44.43
C GLY A 12 -54.44 12.87 -45.12
N GLN A 13 -53.83 12.18 -46.10
CA GLN A 13 -54.15 12.14 -47.55
C GLN A 13 -53.81 13.41 -48.37
N CYS A 14 -53.16 13.18 -49.52
CA CYS A 14 -52.72 14.18 -50.49
C CYS A 14 -53.88 14.85 -51.26
N PRO A 15 -53.56 15.89 -52.06
CA PRO A 15 -54.05 15.92 -53.45
C PRO A 15 -52.90 16.01 -54.47
N ALA A 16 -53.23 15.77 -55.75
CA ALA A 16 -52.25 15.52 -56.82
C ALA A 16 -52.37 16.47 -58.03
N GLY A 17 -51.22 16.99 -58.49
CA GLY A 17 -50.95 17.50 -59.86
C GLY A 17 -51.76 18.71 -60.37
N PRO A 18 -51.68 19.05 -61.67
CA PRO A 18 -50.74 18.58 -62.71
C PRO A 18 -50.20 19.71 -63.66
N GLN A 19 -49.69 19.33 -64.84
CA GLN A 19 -49.27 20.12 -66.03
C GLN A 19 -47.82 20.66 -66.01
N ARG A 20 -46.87 20.11 -66.79
CA ARG A 20 -46.66 20.09 -68.27
C ARG A 20 -46.33 21.45 -68.90
N LEU A 21 -45.10 21.59 -69.43
CA LEU A 21 -44.83 21.61 -70.88
C LEU A 21 -43.32 21.48 -71.18
N SER A 22 -42.96 20.43 -71.93
CA SER A 22 -41.70 20.26 -72.69
C SER A 22 -41.93 20.76 -74.15
N PRO A 23 -41.01 20.70 -75.17
CA PRO A 23 -39.87 19.79 -75.41
C PRO A 23 -38.53 20.53 -75.75
N GLY A 24 -37.32 19.95 -75.65
CA GLY A 24 -36.74 18.81 -76.39
C GLY A 24 -35.73 19.33 -77.45
N PRO A 25 -34.94 18.49 -78.17
CA PRO A 25 -34.91 17.02 -78.14
C PRO A 25 -33.50 16.35 -78.07
N ALA A 26 -33.51 15.07 -77.65
CA ALA A 26 -32.77 13.92 -78.24
C ALA A 26 -31.21 13.91 -78.31
N SER A 27 -30.55 12.78 -78.06
CA SER A 27 -30.90 11.46 -78.62
C SER A 27 -30.42 10.23 -77.82
N ARG A 28 -31.33 9.23 -77.76
CA ARG A 28 -31.20 7.77 -78.07
C ARG A 28 -30.01 6.97 -77.48
N SER A 29 -30.16 5.70 -77.05
CA SER A 29 -31.30 4.76 -77.09
C SER A 29 -31.18 3.63 -76.05
N SER A 30 -32.26 2.87 -75.88
CA SER A 30 -32.49 1.82 -74.86
C SER A 30 -31.82 0.46 -75.11
N LYS A 31 -31.41 -0.23 -74.04
CA LYS A 31 -32.03 -1.47 -73.49
C LYS A 31 -31.18 -2.06 -72.33
N ALA A 32 -31.86 -2.70 -71.37
CA ALA A 32 -31.26 -3.46 -70.24
C ALA A 32 -30.59 -4.77 -70.75
N PRO A 33 -29.67 -5.48 -70.02
CA PRO A 33 -29.83 -5.86 -68.60
C PRO A 33 -28.56 -6.01 -67.69
N ARG A 34 -28.82 -6.17 -66.38
CA ARG A 34 -28.13 -6.93 -65.31
C ARG A 34 -26.57 -7.01 -65.18
N PHE A 35 -26.17 -6.95 -63.90
CA PHE A 35 -24.93 -7.44 -63.23
C PHE A 35 -23.65 -6.56 -63.19
N SER A 36 -22.96 -6.71 -62.04
CA SER A 36 -21.55 -6.37 -61.74
C SER A 36 -21.08 -4.91 -61.80
N ILE A 37 -21.50 -4.08 -60.82
CA ILE A 37 -20.67 -2.97 -60.30
C ILE A 37 -20.71 -3.00 -58.77
N GLY A 38 -19.79 -3.76 -58.17
CA GLY A 38 -19.61 -3.85 -56.71
C GLY A 38 -18.14 -3.93 -56.24
N CYS A 39 -17.18 -4.16 -57.15
CA CYS A 39 -15.77 -4.31 -56.78
C CYS A 39 -14.94 -3.01 -56.80
N SER A 40 -15.19 -2.08 -57.73
CA SER A 40 -14.24 -0.98 -57.97
C SER A 40 -14.18 0.06 -56.83
N LEU A 41 -15.29 0.31 -56.13
CA LEU A 41 -15.33 1.26 -55.00
C LEU A 41 -14.56 0.72 -53.76
N ALA A 42 -14.59 -0.60 -53.54
CA ALA A 42 -13.87 -1.27 -52.47
C ALA A 42 -12.36 -1.36 -52.76
N GLU A 43 -11.96 -1.62 -54.02
CA GLU A 43 -10.55 -1.61 -54.40
C GLU A 43 -9.91 -0.22 -54.33
N ALA A 44 -10.68 0.84 -54.60
CA ALA A 44 -10.22 2.23 -54.43
C ALA A 44 -9.94 2.56 -52.96
N THR A 45 -10.88 2.28 -52.05
CA THR A 45 -10.72 2.51 -50.60
C THR A 45 -9.58 1.66 -50.01
N LEU A 46 -9.41 0.41 -50.44
CA LEU A 46 -8.30 -0.44 -50.00
C LEU A 46 -6.93 0.06 -50.50
N LYS A 47 -6.84 0.68 -51.68
CA LYS A 47 -5.60 1.31 -52.17
C LYS A 47 -5.23 2.56 -51.38
N GLU A 48 -6.23 3.36 -50.99
CA GLU A 48 -6.06 4.58 -50.21
C GLU A 48 -5.61 4.24 -48.77
N GLN A 49 -6.26 3.28 -48.12
CA GLN A 49 -5.84 2.76 -46.81
C GLN A 49 -4.43 2.17 -46.83
N ARG A 50 -4.05 1.44 -47.90
CA ARG A 50 -2.70 0.87 -48.02
C ARG A 50 -1.62 1.96 -48.12
N LYS A 51 -1.86 3.05 -48.87
CA LYS A 51 -0.98 4.22 -48.91
C LYS A 51 -0.87 4.94 -47.55
N GLY A 52 -1.96 5.00 -46.77
CA GLY A 52 -1.94 5.50 -45.40
C GLY A 52 -1.01 4.68 -44.51
N LEU A 53 -1.19 3.35 -44.50
CA LEU A 53 -0.37 2.39 -43.76
C LEU A 53 1.12 2.39 -44.15
N GLU A 54 1.44 2.69 -45.41
CA GLU A 54 2.84 2.80 -45.86
C GLU A 54 3.50 4.11 -45.39
N LYS A 55 2.79 5.25 -45.43
CA LYS A 55 3.28 6.49 -44.80
C LYS A 55 3.43 6.37 -43.29
N GLU A 56 2.51 5.68 -42.63
CA GLU A 56 2.55 5.45 -41.17
C GLU A 56 3.74 4.55 -40.77
N LYS A 57 4.03 3.51 -41.57
CA LYS A 57 5.28 2.72 -41.46
C LYS A 57 6.54 3.56 -41.65
N GLU A 58 6.52 4.49 -42.60
CA GLU A 58 7.68 5.35 -42.89
C GLU A 58 7.93 6.39 -41.78
N ALA A 59 6.86 6.90 -41.15
CA ALA A 59 6.93 7.74 -39.97
C ALA A 59 7.45 6.95 -38.74
N LEU A 60 6.86 5.78 -38.45
CA LEU A 60 7.36 4.85 -37.43
C LEU A 60 8.83 4.47 -37.65
N GLY A 61 9.25 4.33 -38.92
CA GLY A 61 10.62 4.04 -39.34
C GLY A 61 11.66 5.04 -38.84
N ARG A 62 11.28 6.31 -38.64
CA ARG A 62 12.16 7.42 -38.21
C ARG A 62 12.20 7.63 -36.70
N MET A 63 11.32 7.00 -35.92
CA MET A 63 11.25 7.14 -34.46
C MET A 63 12.34 6.31 -33.76
N SER A 64 12.88 6.79 -32.63
CA SER A 64 13.87 6.03 -31.86
C SER A 64 13.30 4.68 -31.38
N PRO A 65 14.15 3.66 -31.13
CA PRO A 65 13.68 2.36 -30.63
C PRO A 65 12.87 2.46 -29.33
N PHE A 66 13.18 3.46 -28.50
CA PHE A 66 12.54 3.69 -27.21
C PHE A 66 11.07 4.15 -27.34
N LEU A 67 10.77 5.08 -28.27
CA LEU A 67 9.38 5.53 -28.49
C LEU A 67 8.50 4.42 -29.11
N ARG A 68 9.08 3.55 -29.96
CA ARG A 68 8.35 2.41 -30.53
C ARG A 68 7.92 1.38 -29.48
N CYS A 69 8.63 1.29 -28.36
CA CYS A 69 8.22 0.44 -27.23
C CYS A 69 7.04 1.02 -26.43
N LEU A 70 6.94 2.35 -26.26
CA LEU A 70 5.84 2.96 -25.50
C LEU A 70 4.47 2.71 -26.15
N LEU A 71 4.36 2.85 -27.47
CA LEU A 71 3.10 2.70 -28.21
C LEU A 71 2.48 1.29 -28.14
N ILE A 72 3.25 0.26 -27.79
CA ILE A 72 2.77 -1.13 -27.71
C ILE A 72 2.22 -1.47 -26.30
N ILE A 73 2.57 -0.69 -25.28
CA ILE A 73 2.23 -0.99 -23.88
C ILE A 73 0.78 -0.57 -23.53
N GLY A 74 0.15 0.28 -24.35
CA GLY A 74 -1.17 0.87 -24.06
C GLY A 74 -2.42 0.12 -24.54
N SER A 75 -2.31 -1.00 -25.26
CA SER A 75 -3.47 -1.65 -25.90
C SER A 75 -3.88 -2.98 -25.21
N PRO A 76 -5.11 -3.11 -24.67
CA PRO A 76 -5.53 -4.26 -23.89
C PRO A 76 -6.20 -5.37 -24.73
N GLU A 77 -5.49 -6.02 -25.66
CA GLU A 77 -5.95 -7.30 -26.23
C GLU A 77 -4.81 -8.13 -26.90
N PRO A 78 -4.59 -9.42 -26.55
CA PRO A 78 -3.52 -10.21 -27.15
C PRO A 78 -3.99 -11.44 -27.95
N ALA A 79 -4.46 -11.26 -29.19
CA ALA A 79 -4.51 -12.33 -30.18
C ALA A 79 -4.47 -11.82 -31.64
N ARG A 80 -3.49 -12.28 -32.43
CA ARG A 80 -3.36 -12.13 -33.90
C ARG A 80 -2.86 -10.78 -34.49
N ASP A 81 -1.91 -10.08 -33.86
CA ASP A 81 -1.14 -9.01 -34.56
C ASP A 81 0.19 -9.53 -35.17
N PRO A 82 0.38 -9.48 -36.50
CA PRO A 82 1.67 -9.74 -37.15
C PRO A 82 2.84 -8.85 -36.70
N ARG A 83 2.60 -7.63 -36.19
CA ARG A 83 3.65 -6.73 -35.69
C ARG A 83 4.43 -7.35 -34.53
N ALA A 84 3.77 -8.15 -33.69
CA ALA A 84 4.38 -8.90 -32.57
C ALA A 84 5.26 -10.10 -33.01
N SER A 85 5.27 -10.44 -34.30
CA SER A 85 6.21 -11.39 -34.91
C SER A 85 7.46 -10.66 -35.43
N TRP A 86 7.27 -9.48 -36.04
CA TRP A 86 8.36 -8.66 -36.56
C TRP A 86 9.23 -8.07 -35.45
N ALA A 87 8.63 -7.54 -34.38
CA ALA A 87 9.37 -7.05 -33.20
C ALA A 87 10.23 -8.14 -32.54
N ARG A 88 9.72 -9.38 -32.50
CA ARG A 88 10.43 -10.55 -31.98
C ARG A 88 11.70 -10.84 -32.78
N LYS A 89 11.62 -10.78 -34.11
CA LYS A 89 12.75 -10.98 -35.02
C LYS A 89 13.81 -9.87 -34.97
N GLN A 90 13.48 -8.68 -34.48
CA GLN A 90 14.47 -7.63 -34.20
C GLN A 90 15.16 -7.80 -32.83
N CYS A 91 14.44 -8.24 -31.79
CA CYS A 91 15.05 -8.51 -30.47
C CYS A 91 16.09 -9.64 -30.51
N THR A 92 15.84 -10.70 -31.28
CA THR A 92 16.76 -11.83 -31.49
C THR A 92 18.14 -11.43 -32.02
N MET A 93 18.26 -10.28 -32.68
CA MET A 93 19.52 -9.81 -33.30
C MET A 93 20.42 -9.01 -32.35
N LEU A 94 19.95 -8.65 -31.15
CA LEU A 94 20.63 -7.70 -30.24
C LEU A 94 20.78 -8.22 -28.79
N GLY A 95 20.56 -9.51 -28.55
CA GLY A 95 20.59 -10.09 -27.20
C GLY A 95 19.42 -9.69 -26.29
N GLY A 96 18.40 -9.01 -26.83
CA GLY A 96 17.26 -8.50 -26.07
C GLY A 96 16.24 -9.55 -25.63
N ASP A 97 16.34 -10.79 -26.15
CA ASP A 97 15.35 -11.85 -25.91
C ASP A 97 15.19 -12.22 -24.43
N SER A 98 16.29 -12.22 -23.65
CA SER A 98 16.24 -12.60 -22.23
C SER A 98 15.47 -11.56 -21.41
N ALA A 99 15.82 -10.27 -21.53
CA ALA A 99 15.16 -9.18 -20.83
C ALA A 99 13.69 -9.01 -21.28
N TRP A 100 13.39 -9.23 -22.57
CA TRP A 100 12.01 -9.23 -23.06
C TRP A 100 11.19 -10.41 -22.50
N SER A 101 11.77 -11.61 -22.48
CA SER A 101 11.14 -12.82 -21.90
C SER A 101 10.90 -12.67 -20.39
N GLN A 102 11.86 -12.08 -19.67
CA GLN A 102 11.72 -11.72 -18.25
C GLN A 102 10.60 -10.70 -18.05
N THR A 103 10.57 -9.61 -18.83
CA THR A 103 9.51 -8.58 -18.81
C THR A 103 8.11 -9.18 -19.03
N VAL A 104 7.96 -10.05 -20.03
CA VAL A 104 6.68 -10.75 -20.30
C VAL A 104 6.31 -11.70 -19.16
N SER A 105 7.30 -12.31 -18.50
CA SER A 105 7.06 -13.22 -17.37
C SER A 105 6.68 -12.48 -16.09
N ILE A 106 7.29 -11.32 -15.81
CA ILE A 106 6.94 -10.44 -14.68
C ILE A 106 5.48 -10.00 -14.81
N ASN A 107 5.07 -9.47 -15.97
CA ASN A 107 3.68 -9.05 -16.21
C ASN A 107 2.67 -10.21 -16.18
N LYS A 108 3.11 -11.46 -16.47
CA LYS A 108 2.25 -12.65 -16.33
C LYS A 108 2.22 -13.20 -14.91
N ALA A 109 3.24 -12.96 -14.10
CA ALA A 109 3.28 -13.35 -12.69
C ALA A 109 2.51 -12.36 -11.81
N ILE A 110 2.77 -11.06 -12.00
CA ILE A 110 2.15 -9.95 -11.27
C ILE A 110 1.03 -9.37 -12.15
N ASN A 111 -0.16 -9.96 -12.04
CA ASN A 111 -1.37 -9.56 -12.78
C ASN A 111 -2.59 -9.49 -11.84
N THR A 112 -3.65 -8.80 -12.26
CA THR A 112 -4.85 -8.53 -11.45
C THR A 112 -5.75 -9.75 -11.17
N GLN A 113 -5.51 -10.90 -11.81
CA GLN A 113 -6.34 -12.09 -11.63
C GLN A 113 -6.04 -12.78 -10.29
N GLU A 114 -7.08 -13.10 -9.52
CA GLU A 114 -6.98 -13.81 -8.23
C GLU A 114 -6.71 -15.32 -8.44
N VAL A 115 -5.54 -15.61 -8.98
CA VAL A 115 -5.00 -16.95 -9.25
C VAL A 115 -3.57 -17.03 -8.74
N ALA A 116 -3.17 -18.20 -8.24
CA ALA A 116 -1.80 -18.46 -7.83
C ALA A 116 -0.78 -18.12 -8.94
N VAL A 117 0.37 -17.57 -8.53
CA VAL A 117 1.46 -17.24 -9.45
C VAL A 117 1.98 -18.54 -10.08
N LYS A 118 1.96 -18.64 -11.41
CA LYS A 118 2.40 -19.84 -12.12
C LYS A 118 3.92 -19.98 -12.05
N GLU A 119 4.41 -21.11 -11.52
CA GLU A 119 5.84 -21.34 -11.28
C GLU A 119 6.72 -21.09 -12.50
N LYS A 120 6.28 -21.48 -13.71
CA LYS A 120 7.03 -21.19 -14.94
C LYS A 120 7.37 -19.70 -15.13
N HIS A 121 6.52 -18.78 -14.70
CA HIS A 121 6.78 -17.34 -14.80
C HIS A 121 7.66 -16.84 -13.67
N ALA A 122 7.46 -17.34 -12.44
CA ALA A 122 8.34 -17.04 -11.32
C ALA A 122 9.78 -17.53 -11.57
N ARG A 123 9.94 -18.76 -12.08
CA ARG A 123 11.23 -19.35 -12.49
C ARG A 123 11.94 -18.52 -13.56
N THR A 124 11.22 -18.02 -14.57
CA THR A 124 11.82 -17.10 -15.56
C THR A 124 12.24 -15.76 -14.93
N CYS A 125 11.51 -15.25 -13.94
CA CYS A 125 11.94 -14.05 -13.20
C CYS A 125 13.25 -14.31 -12.42
N ILE A 126 13.33 -15.43 -11.69
CA ILE A 126 14.52 -15.86 -10.94
C ILE A 126 15.73 -16.00 -11.88
N LEU A 127 15.60 -16.80 -12.94
CA LEU A 127 16.67 -17.00 -13.93
C LEU A 127 17.10 -15.70 -14.60
N GLY A 128 16.15 -14.79 -14.87
CA GLY A 128 16.43 -13.44 -15.35
C GLY A 128 17.39 -12.67 -14.44
N THR A 129 17.18 -12.70 -13.11
CA THR A 129 18.09 -12.04 -12.15
C THR A 129 19.52 -12.58 -12.18
N HIS A 130 19.69 -13.88 -12.42
CA HIS A 130 21.02 -14.51 -12.58
C HIS A 130 21.66 -14.16 -13.92
N HIS A 131 20.88 -14.03 -15.00
CA HIS A 131 21.38 -13.56 -16.30
C HIS A 131 21.81 -12.07 -16.26
N GLU A 132 21.05 -11.20 -15.59
CA GLU A 132 21.36 -9.76 -15.48
C GLU A 132 22.27 -9.40 -14.29
N LYS A 133 22.60 -10.38 -13.44
CA LYS A 133 23.38 -10.23 -12.19
C LYS A 133 22.81 -9.20 -11.19
N GLY A 134 21.49 -9.05 -11.16
CA GLY A 134 20.80 -8.03 -10.36
C GLY A 134 19.28 -8.13 -10.48
N ALA A 135 18.57 -7.07 -10.11
CA ALA A 135 17.11 -6.99 -10.17
C ALA A 135 16.58 -5.88 -11.10
N GLN A 136 17.39 -5.44 -12.05
CA GLN A 136 17.16 -4.19 -12.80
C GLN A 136 15.92 -4.27 -13.71
N THR A 137 15.75 -5.37 -14.44
CA THR A 137 14.55 -5.61 -15.27
C THR A 137 13.31 -5.81 -14.40
N PHE A 138 13.44 -6.46 -13.24
CA PHE A 138 12.33 -6.62 -12.29
C PHE A 138 11.80 -5.27 -11.82
N TRP A 139 12.66 -4.42 -11.25
CA TRP A 139 12.24 -3.10 -10.75
C TRP A 139 11.80 -2.13 -11.86
N SER A 140 12.42 -2.18 -13.04
CA SER A 140 12.02 -1.37 -14.21
C SER A 140 10.58 -1.66 -14.69
N VAL A 141 10.09 -2.89 -14.49
CA VAL A 141 8.71 -3.29 -14.79
C VAL A 141 7.79 -3.00 -13.59
N VAL A 142 8.21 -3.40 -12.38
CA VAL A 142 7.41 -3.25 -11.15
C VAL A 142 7.04 -1.80 -10.88
N ASN A 143 7.96 -0.85 -11.08
CA ASN A 143 7.71 0.58 -10.83
C ASN A 143 6.71 1.21 -11.82
N ARG A 144 6.22 0.45 -12.81
CA ARG A 144 5.14 0.84 -13.74
C ARG A 144 3.80 0.18 -13.40
N LEU A 145 3.78 -0.75 -12.45
CA LEU A 145 2.56 -1.42 -12.01
C LEU A 145 1.86 -0.59 -10.93
N PRO A 146 0.53 -0.48 -10.94
CA PRO A 146 -0.23 0.28 -9.94
C PRO A 146 -0.36 -0.50 -8.61
N LEU A 147 0.77 -0.75 -7.94
CA LEU A 147 0.84 -1.54 -6.71
C LEU A 147 0.17 -0.85 -5.51
N SER A 148 0.04 0.48 -5.53
CA SER A 148 -0.62 1.26 -4.47
C SER A 148 -2.14 1.28 -4.57
N SER A 149 -2.73 1.03 -5.76
CA SER A 149 -4.19 1.05 -5.94
C SER A 149 -4.80 -0.34 -6.16
N ASN A 150 -4.00 -1.38 -6.39
CA ASN A 150 -4.50 -2.74 -6.57
C ASN A 150 -3.82 -3.73 -5.62
N ALA A 151 -4.57 -4.17 -4.60
CA ALA A 151 -4.07 -5.06 -3.56
C ALA A 151 -3.68 -6.46 -4.08
N VAL A 152 -4.34 -6.98 -5.13
CA VAL A 152 -3.98 -8.28 -5.73
C VAL A 152 -2.66 -8.19 -6.49
N LEU A 153 -2.40 -7.08 -7.20
CA LEU A 153 -1.10 -6.80 -7.79
C LEU A 153 -0.03 -6.67 -6.71
N CYS A 154 -0.28 -5.92 -5.64
CA CYS A 154 0.64 -5.79 -4.51
C CYS A 154 0.96 -7.14 -3.87
N TRP A 155 -0.05 -7.99 -3.63
CA TRP A 155 0.12 -9.33 -3.05
C TRP A 155 1.00 -10.23 -3.92
N LYS A 156 0.75 -10.25 -5.23
CA LYS A 156 1.50 -11.07 -6.19
C LYS A 156 2.89 -10.50 -6.45
N PHE A 157 3.06 -9.19 -6.39
CA PHE A 157 4.38 -8.54 -6.30
C PHE A 157 5.15 -9.05 -5.08
N CYS A 158 4.56 -9.00 -3.88
CA CYS A 158 5.22 -9.45 -2.66
C CYS A 158 5.65 -10.92 -2.75
N HIS A 159 4.81 -11.80 -3.30
CA HIS A 159 5.17 -13.21 -3.54
C HIS A 159 6.32 -13.38 -4.54
N VAL A 160 6.25 -12.75 -5.71
CA VAL A 160 7.33 -12.85 -6.71
C VAL A 160 8.62 -12.26 -6.16
N PHE A 161 8.55 -11.14 -5.45
CA PHE A 161 9.69 -10.50 -4.83
C PHE A 161 10.30 -11.36 -3.72
N HIS A 162 9.49 -12.02 -2.87
CA HIS A 162 9.99 -12.98 -1.87
C HIS A 162 10.80 -14.11 -2.55
N LYS A 163 10.26 -14.71 -3.62
CA LYS A 163 10.99 -15.72 -4.42
C LYS A 163 12.31 -15.18 -5.00
N LEU A 164 12.35 -13.92 -5.44
CA LEU A 164 13.60 -13.29 -5.90
C LEU A 164 14.60 -13.00 -4.77
N LEU A 165 14.13 -12.60 -3.59
CA LEU A 165 14.97 -12.45 -2.40
C LEU A 165 15.52 -13.80 -1.91
N ARG A 166 14.79 -14.89 -2.12
CA ARG A 166 15.16 -16.24 -1.71
C ARG A 166 16.15 -16.90 -2.70
N ASP A 167 15.74 -17.02 -3.96
CA ASP A 167 16.42 -17.86 -4.97
C ASP A 167 17.07 -17.06 -6.13
N GLY A 168 16.92 -15.73 -6.14
CA GLY A 168 17.52 -14.84 -7.14
C GLY A 168 19.03 -14.64 -7.00
N HIS A 169 19.61 -13.83 -7.88
CA HIS A 169 21.03 -13.49 -7.80
C HIS A 169 21.35 -12.73 -6.50
N PRO A 170 22.50 -12.93 -5.82
CA PRO A 170 22.79 -12.26 -4.54
C PRO A 170 22.71 -10.73 -4.55
N ASN A 171 22.94 -10.10 -5.71
CA ASN A 171 22.76 -8.64 -5.85
C ASN A 171 21.30 -8.19 -5.80
N VAL A 172 20.29 -9.07 -5.95
CA VAL A 172 18.87 -8.71 -5.82
C VAL A 172 18.60 -8.06 -4.46
N LEU A 173 19.15 -8.61 -3.38
CA LEU A 173 19.06 -8.03 -2.03
C LEU A 173 19.64 -6.60 -1.99
N LYS A 174 20.86 -6.41 -2.52
CA LYS A 174 21.56 -5.12 -2.55
C LYS A 174 20.86 -4.08 -3.43
N ASP A 175 20.53 -4.46 -4.67
CA ASP A 175 19.84 -3.62 -5.65
C ASP A 175 18.51 -3.09 -5.10
N SER A 176 17.82 -3.90 -4.30
CA SER A 176 16.48 -3.60 -3.79
C SER A 176 16.47 -2.63 -2.60
N LEU A 177 17.60 -2.43 -1.90
CA LEU A 177 17.67 -1.55 -0.72
C LEU A 177 17.23 -0.11 -1.01
N ARG A 178 17.43 0.37 -2.24
CA ARG A 178 16.98 1.69 -2.69
C ARG A 178 15.46 1.89 -2.62
N TYR A 179 14.68 0.80 -2.69
CA TYR A 179 13.21 0.82 -2.60
C TYR A 179 12.68 0.59 -1.18
N LYS A 180 13.55 0.44 -0.17
CA LYS A 180 13.15 0.18 1.23
C LYS A 180 12.12 1.18 1.76
N ASN A 181 12.28 2.46 1.45
CA ASN A 181 11.37 3.52 1.91
C ASN A 181 10.00 3.41 1.22
N GLU A 182 9.97 3.22 -0.10
CA GLU A 182 8.74 3.02 -0.88
C GLU A 182 7.94 1.80 -0.38
N LEU A 183 8.61 0.69 -0.08
CA LEU A 183 7.97 -0.51 0.50
C LEU A 183 7.43 -0.23 1.92
N SER A 184 8.10 0.62 2.69
CA SER A 184 7.67 1.02 4.03
C SER A 184 6.42 1.91 3.99
N ASP A 185 6.38 2.88 3.08
CA ASP A 185 5.21 3.74 2.86
C ASP A 185 4.02 2.96 2.30
N MET A 186 4.27 2.03 1.38
CA MET A 186 3.24 1.12 0.86
C MET A 186 2.72 0.18 1.97
N SER A 187 3.58 -0.31 2.87
CA SER A 187 3.16 -1.10 4.04
C SER A 187 2.27 -0.30 4.99
N ARG A 188 2.61 0.97 5.24
CA ARG A 188 1.82 1.90 6.05
C ARG A 188 0.46 2.21 5.40
N MET A 189 0.45 2.53 4.10
CA MET A 189 -0.76 2.78 3.31
C MET A 189 -1.74 1.60 3.38
N TRP A 190 -1.29 0.39 3.03
CA TRP A 190 -2.13 -0.81 3.11
C TRP A 190 -2.53 -1.18 4.55
N GLY A 191 -1.77 -0.71 5.55
CA GLY A 191 -2.06 -0.93 6.97
C GLY A 191 -3.29 -0.19 7.50
N HIS A 192 -3.76 0.83 6.80
CA HIS A 192 -5.03 1.51 7.11
C HIS A 192 -6.27 0.72 6.66
N LEU A 193 -6.10 -0.31 5.83
CA LEU A 193 -7.20 -1.17 5.36
C LEU A 193 -7.26 -2.44 6.21
N SER A 194 -8.30 -2.55 7.03
CA SER A 194 -8.50 -3.62 8.02
C SER A 194 -8.76 -5.00 7.40
N GLU A 195 -9.22 -5.06 6.15
CA GLU A 195 -9.79 -6.25 5.53
C GLU A 195 -9.20 -6.61 4.15
N GLY A 196 -9.47 -7.83 3.71
CA GLY A 196 -9.06 -8.35 2.41
C GLY A 196 -7.55 -8.35 2.19
N TYR A 197 -7.12 -8.13 0.94
CA TYR A 197 -5.71 -8.11 0.59
C TYR A 197 -4.93 -6.92 1.16
N GLY A 198 -5.58 -5.86 1.66
CA GLY A 198 -4.87 -4.70 2.23
C GLY A 198 -4.04 -5.09 3.46
N ARG A 199 -4.70 -5.66 4.47
CA ARG A 199 -4.04 -6.19 5.68
C ARG A 199 -2.96 -7.25 5.36
N LEU A 200 -3.22 -8.11 4.38
CA LEU A 200 -2.26 -9.10 3.89
C LEU A 200 -1.01 -8.44 3.31
N CYS A 201 -1.17 -7.45 2.42
CA CYS A 201 -0.08 -6.72 1.79
C CYS A 201 0.73 -5.91 2.81
N SER A 202 0.09 -5.23 3.75
CA SER A 202 0.78 -4.49 4.82
C SER A 202 1.73 -5.39 5.61
N THR A 203 1.24 -6.58 5.99
CA THR A 203 1.99 -7.57 6.76
C THR A 203 3.13 -8.19 5.92
N TYR A 204 2.89 -8.49 4.65
CA TYR A 204 3.92 -9.07 3.77
C TYR A 204 5.02 -8.05 3.41
N LEU A 205 4.67 -6.80 3.11
CA LEU A 205 5.66 -5.74 2.89
C LEU A 205 6.56 -5.51 4.11
N ARG A 206 6.00 -5.66 5.32
CA ARG A 206 6.77 -5.61 6.57
C ARG A 206 7.76 -6.77 6.67
N LEU A 207 7.32 -8.01 6.41
CA LEU A 207 8.18 -9.18 6.35
C LEU A 207 9.33 -9.01 5.35
N LEU A 208 9.03 -8.57 4.12
CA LEU A 208 10.02 -8.36 3.06
C LEU A 208 11.08 -7.34 3.47
N ARG A 209 10.67 -6.26 4.16
CA ARG A 209 11.60 -5.28 4.74
C ARG A 209 12.46 -5.91 5.83
N THR A 210 11.89 -6.69 6.75
CA THR A 210 12.65 -7.41 7.79
C THR A 210 13.67 -8.37 7.18
N LYS A 211 13.30 -9.16 6.16
CA LYS A 211 14.23 -10.05 5.42
C LYS A 211 15.38 -9.26 4.80
N MET A 212 15.09 -8.14 4.12
CA MET A 212 16.13 -7.28 3.53
C MET A 212 17.06 -6.66 4.60
N GLU A 213 16.52 -6.22 5.73
CA GLU A 213 17.31 -5.69 6.85
C GLU A 213 18.20 -6.76 7.48
N TYR A 214 17.65 -7.97 7.73
CA TYR A 214 18.38 -9.11 8.25
C TYR A 214 19.61 -9.45 7.38
N HIS A 215 19.43 -9.60 6.05
CA HIS A 215 20.54 -9.89 5.15
C HIS A 215 21.50 -8.71 4.94
N THR A 216 21.08 -7.47 5.22
CA THR A 216 21.98 -6.30 5.19
C THR A 216 22.93 -6.32 6.38
N LYS A 217 22.43 -6.67 7.57
CA LYS A 217 23.24 -6.84 8.78
C LYS A 217 24.08 -8.11 8.76
N ASN A 218 23.53 -9.20 8.21
CA ASN A 218 24.10 -10.54 8.22
C ASN A 218 24.45 -11.03 6.79
N PRO A 219 25.40 -10.39 6.09
CA PRO A 219 25.68 -10.66 4.66
C PRO A 219 26.28 -12.03 4.37
N ARG A 220 26.66 -12.80 5.41
CA ARG A 220 27.09 -14.20 5.31
C ARG A 220 25.92 -15.16 5.05
N PHE A 221 24.68 -14.77 5.35
CA PHE A 221 23.49 -15.59 5.15
C PHE A 221 22.97 -15.46 3.70
N PRO A 222 22.87 -16.56 2.93
CA PRO A 222 22.25 -16.54 1.61
C PRO A 222 20.74 -16.31 1.73
N GLY A 223 20.12 -15.76 0.68
CA GLY A 223 18.68 -15.41 0.67
C GLY A 223 17.72 -16.58 0.95
N ASN A 224 18.15 -17.80 0.62
CA ASN A 224 17.42 -19.04 0.88
C ASN A 224 17.68 -19.66 2.27
N LEU A 225 18.50 -18.99 3.09
CA LEU A 225 18.94 -19.38 4.42
C LEU A 225 19.65 -20.75 4.48
N GLN A 226 20.08 -21.33 3.36
CA GLN A 226 20.76 -22.63 3.37
C GLN A 226 22.25 -22.48 3.71
N MET A 227 22.61 -22.89 4.93
CA MET A 227 24.00 -22.93 5.39
C MET A 227 24.28 -24.14 6.28
N SER A 228 25.54 -24.59 6.29
CA SER A 228 26.02 -25.64 7.19
C SER A 228 26.29 -25.11 8.61
N ASP A 229 26.29 -26.00 9.60
CA ASP A 229 26.53 -25.65 11.01
C ASP A 229 27.88 -24.93 11.21
N ARG A 230 28.91 -25.35 10.48
CA ARG A 230 30.21 -24.67 10.48
C ARG A 230 30.10 -23.21 10.00
N GLN A 231 29.30 -22.95 8.95
CA GLN A 231 29.11 -21.58 8.45
C GLN A 231 28.28 -20.74 9.44
N LEU A 232 27.38 -21.36 10.21
CA LEU A 232 26.60 -20.69 11.25
C LEU A 232 27.51 -20.26 12.42
N ASP A 233 28.44 -21.15 12.81
CA ASP A 233 29.47 -20.84 13.80
C ASP A 233 30.42 -19.73 13.33
N GLU A 234 30.87 -19.79 12.06
CA GLU A 234 31.68 -18.75 11.44
C GLU A 234 30.93 -17.42 11.31
N ALA A 235 29.59 -17.42 11.24
CA ALA A 235 28.78 -16.21 11.08
C ALA A 235 28.63 -15.39 12.37
N GLY A 236 28.65 -16.02 13.55
CA GLY A 236 28.76 -15.30 14.82
C GLY A 236 30.21 -14.98 15.25
N GLU A 237 31.19 -15.28 14.40
CA GLU A 237 32.61 -14.89 14.59
C GLU A 237 33.25 -15.35 15.91
N SER A 238 32.70 -16.41 16.53
CA SER A 238 33.04 -16.88 17.88
C SER A 238 32.78 -15.88 19.03
N ASP A 239 32.07 -14.77 18.80
CA ASP A 239 31.71 -13.78 19.82
C ASP A 239 30.29 -14.04 20.36
N VAL A 240 30.17 -14.13 21.69
CA VAL A 240 28.90 -14.34 22.40
C VAL A 240 27.89 -13.21 22.12
N ASN A 241 28.35 -11.96 21.97
CA ASN A 241 27.50 -10.82 21.66
C ASN A 241 26.92 -10.93 20.24
N ASN A 242 27.73 -11.41 19.28
CA ASN A 242 27.28 -11.66 17.91
C ASN A 242 26.25 -12.79 17.86
N PHE A 243 26.47 -13.91 18.57
CA PHE A 243 25.46 -14.98 18.66
C PHE A 243 24.16 -14.49 19.34
N PHE A 244 24.27 -13.64 20.37
CA PHE A 244 23.12 -13.07 21.07
C PHE A 244 22.30 -12.18 20.12
N GLN A 245 22.95 -11.21 19.47
CA GLN A 245 22.30 -10.31 18.51
C GLN A 245 21.71 -11.07 17.32
N LEU A 246 22.43 -12.04 16.76
CA LEU A 246 21.96 -12.89 15.67
C LEU A 246 20.70 -13.68 16.06
N THR A 247 20.64 -14.19 17.31
CA THR A 247 19.47 -14.93 17.81
C THR A 247 18.25 -14.00 17.94
N VAL A 248 18.43 -12.78 18.46
CA VAL A 248 17.36 -11.76 18.52
C VAL A 248 16.85 -11.43 17.12
N GLU A 249 17.74 -11.23 16.15
CA GLU A 249 17.36 -10.89 14.78
C GLU A 249 16.68 -12.05 14.04
N MET A 250 17.06 -13.30 14.32
CA MET A 250 16.33 -14.47 13.84
C MET A 250 14.94 -14.59 14.46
N PHE A 251 14.77 -14.27 15.75
CA PHE A 251 13.44 -14.23 16.37
C PHE A 251 12.54 -13.15 15.76
N ASP A 252 13.06 -11.95 15.51
CA ASP A 252 12.29 -10.85 14.90
C ASP A 252 11.84 -11.19 13.47
N TYR A 253 12.69 -11.93 12.73
CA TYR A 253 12.38 -12.42 11.40
C TYR A 253 11.34 -13.56 11.46
N LEU A 254 11.55 -14.59 12.30
CA LEU A 254 10.60 -15.70 12.48
C LEU A 254 9.23 -15.20 12.95
N GLU A 255 9.19 -14.18 13.80
CA GLU A 255 7.95 -13.52 14.23
C GLU A 255 7.20 -12.85 13.06
N CYS A 256 7.91 -12.22 12.13
CA CYS A 256 7.30 -11.64 10.93
C CYS A 256 6.71 -12.73 10.01
N GLU A 257 7.39 -13.86 9.85
CA GLU A 257 6.93 -15.02 9.06
C GLU A 257 5.65 -15.63 9.67
N LEU A 258 5.66 -15.89 10.98
CA LEU A 258 4.52 -16.41 11.75
C LEU A 258 3.31 -15.44 11.70
N ASN A 259 3.55 -14.13 11.80
CA ASN A 259 2.50 -13.12 11.70
C ASN A 259 1.87 -13.05 10.30
N LEU A 260 2.65 -13.21 9.23
CA LEU A 260 2.10 -13.31 7.87
C LEU A 260 1.24 -14.56 7.72
N PHE A 261 1.72 -15.72 8.19
CA PHE A 261 0.93 -16.96 8.19
C PHE A 261 -0.41 -16.79 8.89
N GLN A 262 -0.41 -16.30 10.13
CA GLN A 262 -1.63 -16.11 10.91
C GLN A 262 -2.60 -15.14 10.20
N THR A 263 -2.09 -14.07 9.59
CA THR A 263 -2.92 -13.09 8.88
C THR A 263 -3.53 -13.69 7.61
N VAL A 264 -2.77 -14.52 6.86
CA VAL A 264 -3.31 -15.26 5.71
C VAL A 264 -4.39 -16.23 6.15
N PHE A 265 -4.15 -17.06 7.18
CA PHE A 265 -5.15 -18.00 7.66
C PHE A 265 -6.40 -17.29 8.19
N ASN A 266 -6.27 -16.22 8.96
CA ASN A 266 -7.42 -15.42 9.42
C ASN A 266 -8.20 -14.73 8.28
N SER A 267 -7.64 -14.66 7.06
CA SER A 267 -8.32 -14.12 5.86
C SER A 267 -9.03 -15.18 5.00
N LEU A 268 -8.99 -16.44 5.43
CA LEU A 268 -9.66 -17.57 4.79
C LEU A 268 -10.78 -18.06 5.71
N ASP A 269 -11.94 -18.33 5.14
CA ASP A 269 -12.94 -19.13 5.82
C ASP A 269 -12.39 -20.55 6.05
N MET A 270 -12.63 -21.13 7.23
CA MET A 270 -11.98 -22.38 7.68
C MET A 270 -12.64 -23.65 7.11
N SER A 271 -13.45 -23.51 6.05
CA SER A 271 -14.03 -24.63 5.31
C SER A 271 -12.97 -25.36 4.45
N ARG A 272 -12.97 -26.70 4.48
CA ARG A 272 -11.96 -27.54 3.78
C ARG A 272 -11.85 -27.27 2.26
N SER A 273 -12.90 -26.73 1.65
CA SER A 273 -13.00 -26.38 0.23
C SER A 273 -12.13 -25.19 -0.20
N VAL A 274 -11.76 -24.27 0.71
CA VAL A 274 -11.08 -23.02 0.33
C VAL A 274 -9.71 -23.26 -0.34
N SER A 275 -8.98 -24.31 0.07
CA SER A 275 -7.70 -24.71 -0.54
C SER A 275 -7.79 -25.16 -2.02
N VAL A 276 -9.01 -25.36 -2.53
CA VAL A 276 -9.29 -25.79 -3.92
C VAL A 276 -9.69 -24.59 -4.80
N THR A 277 -10.10 -23.45 -4.22
CA THR A 277 -10.50 -22.27 -4.99
C THR A 277 -9.28 -21.51 -5.53
N THR A 278 -9.40 -20.90 -6.71
CA THR A 278 -8.30 -20.12 -7.31
C THR A 278 -7.87 -18.93 -6.43
N ALA A 279 -8.85 -18.30 -5.77
CA ALA A 279 -8.66 -17.22 -4.81
C ALA A 279 -7.90 -17.69 -3.56
N GLY A 280 -8.35 -18.79 -2.94
CA GLY A 280 -7.67 -19.40 -1.80
C GLY A 280 -6.24 -19.81 -2.15
N GLN A 281 -6.01 -20.40 -3.32
CA GLN A 281 -4.66 -20.73 -3.80
C GLN A 281 -3.80 -19.48 -4.04
N CYS A 282 -4.38 -18.36 -4.49
CA CYS A 282 -3.67 -17.08 -4.62
C CYS A 282 -3.14 -16.58 -3.26
N ARG A 283 -3.92 -16.76 -2.18
CA ARG A 283 -3.54 -16.39 -0.80
C ARG A 283 -2.62 -17.42 -0.14
N LEU A 284 -2.76 -18.71 -0.42
CA LEU A 284 -1.94 -19.78 0.15
C LEU A 284 -0.56 -19.92 -0.51
N ALA A 285 -0.42 -19.65 -1.81
CA ALA A 285 0.84 -19.83 -2.55
C ALA A 285 2.09 -19.20 -1.89
N PRO A 286 2.04 -17.96 -1.35
CA PRO A 286 3.23 -17.34 -0.75
C PRO A 286 3.68 -18.01 0.55
N LEU A 287 2.79 -18.72 1.24
CA LEU A 287 3.13 -19.44 2.48
C LEU A 287 4.11 -20.59 2.25
N ILE A 288 4.31 -21.04 1.00
CA ILE A 288 5.39 -21.98 0.67
C ILE A 288 6.76 -21.37 1.03
N GLN A 289 6.95 -20.06 0.76
CA GLN A 289 8.19 -19.36 1.12
C GLN A 289 8.31 -19.21 2.64
N VAL A 290 7.21 -18.82 3.30
CA VAL A 290 7.10 -18.72 4.77
C VAL A 290 7.50 -20.04 5.45
N ILE A 291 6.95 -21.18 4.99
CA ILE A 291 7.25 -22.50 5.53
C ILE A 291 8.73 -22.87 5.34
N LEU A 292 9.33 -22.56 4.18
CA LEU A 292 10.74 -22.79 3.90
C LEU A 292 11.65 -21.94 4.81
N ASP A 293 11.36 -20.65 4.96
CA ASP A 293 12.16 -19.73 5.78
C ASP A 293 12.03 -20.09 7.27
N CYS A 294 10.81 -20.32 7.76
CA CYS A 294 10.52 -20.80 9.13
C CYS A 294 11.31 -22.07 9.50
N SER A 295 11.45 -23.02 8.57
CA SER A 295 12.17 -24.28 8.82
C SER A 295 13.64 -24.05 9.16
N HIS A 296 14.31 -23.15 8.44
CA HIS A 296 15.72 -22.82 8.66
C HIS A 296 15.89 -21.92 9.90
N LEU A 297 15.01 -20.92 10.08
CA LEU A 297 15.03 -20.03 11.25
C LEU A 297 14.82 -20.80 12.55
N TYR A 298 13.94 -21.81 12.57
CA TYR A 298 13.78 -22.70 13.72
C TYR A 298 15.03 -23.53 14.01
N ASP A 299 15.61 -24.17 13.00
CA ASP A 299 16.83 -24.98 13.18
C ASP A 299 17.99 -24.15 13.75
N TYR A 300 18.19 -22.94 13.22
CA TYR A 300 19.25 -22.05 13.67
C TYR A 300 18.97 -21.42 15.03
N THR A 301 17.73 -21.02 15.35
CA THR A 301 17.41 -20.53 16.70
C THR A 301 17.61 -21.60 17.77
N VAL A 302 17.26 -22.87 17.51
CA VAL A 302 17.59 -23.98 18.43
C VAL A 302 19.09 -24.11 18.63
N LYS A 303 19.87 -24.20 17.54
CA LYS A 303 21.34 -24.34 17.60
C LYS A 303 22.02 -23.17 18.32
N LEU A 304 21.62 -21.93 18.02
CA LEU A 304 22.14 -20.72 18.65
C LEU A 304 21.76 -20.61 20.13
N LEU A 305 20.54 -21.00 20.53
CA LEU A 305 20.13 -21.03 21.93
C LEU A 305 20.96 -22.00 22.76
N PHE A 306 21.21 -23.22 22.27
CA PHE A 306 22.12 -24.16 22.95
C PHE A 306 23.54 -23.60 23.04
N LYS A 307 24.02 -22.92 21.99
CA LYS A 307 25.34 -22.27 22.00
C LYS A 307 25.42 -21.13 23.02
N LEU A 308 24.41 -20.26 23.09
CA LEU A 308 24.32 -19.20 24.10
C LEU A 308 24.27 -19.79 25.51
N HIS A 309 23.49 -20.85 25.72
CA HIS A 309 23.41 -21.57 26.99
C HIS A 309 24.73 -22.23 27.41
N SER A 310 25.66 -22.49 26.49
CA SER A 310 27.02 -22.96 26.81
C SER A 310 27.98 -21.83 27.24
N CYS A 311 27.62 -20.57 26.95
CA CYS A 311 28.47 -19.40 27.18
C CYS A 311 27.93 -18.41 28.24
N LEU A 312 26.63 -18.43 28.53
CA LEU A 312 25.94 -17.45 29.37
C LEU A 312 25.08 -18.13 30.47
N PRO A 313 24.90 -17.47 31.64
CA PRO A 313 24.00 -17.96 32.68
C PRO A 313 22.56 -18.10 32.19
N ALA A 314 21.84 -19.10 32.73
CA ALA A 314 20.45 -19.36 32.37
C ALA A 314 19.55 -18.12 32.59
N ASP A 315 19.75 -17.36 33.67
CA ASP A 315 18.94 -16.18 34.01
C ASP A 315 19.03 -15.08 32.94
N THR A 316 20.22 -14.88 32.35
CA THR A 316 20.44 -13.92 31.25
C THR A 316 19.65 -14.28 29.99
N LEU A 317 19.39 -15.56 29.77
CA LEU A 317 18.68 -16.08 28.59
C LEU A 317 17.18 -16.35 28.85
N GLN A 318 16.60 -15.90 29.97
CA GLN A 318 15.19 -16.13 30.29
C GLN A 318 14.27 -15.61 29.17
N GLY A 319 14.39 -14.33 28.80
CA GLY A 319 13.58 -13.75 27.71
C GLY A 319 13.80 -14.40 26.33
N HIS A 320 14.96 -15.03 26.11
CA HIS A 320 15.22 -15.80 24.89
C HIS A 320 14.44 -17.12 24.87
N ARG A 321 14.37 -17.82 26.01
CA ARG A 321 13.53 -19.01 26.17
C ARG A 321 12.06 -18.66 26.06
N ASP A 322 11.62 -17.57 26.67
CA ASP A 322 10.22 -17.15 26.63
C ASP A 322 9.75 -16.83 25.19
N ARG A 323 10.52 -16.04 24.43
CA ARG A 323 10.26 -15.80 23.00
C ARG A 323 10.28 -17.10 22.19
N PHE A 324 11.23 -17.99 22.43
CA PHE A 324 11.30 -19.28 21.73
C PHE A 324 10.05 -20.13 22.00
N MET A 325 9.58 -20.23 23.25
CA MET A 325 8.42 -21.04 23.61
C MET A 325 7.13 -20.53 22.94
N GLU A 326 6.96 -19.20 22.87
CA GLU A 326 5.84 -18.58 22.15
C GLU A 326 5.91 -18.85 20.64
N GLN A 327 7.08 -18.64 20.02
CA GLN A 327 7.28 -18.87 18.59
C GLN A 327 7.19 -20.35 18.22
N PHE A 328 7.67 -21.28 19.07
CA PHE A 328 7.54 -22.72 18.89
C PHE A 328 6.07 -23.15 18.86
N SER A 329 5.23 -22.65 19.78
CA SER A 329 3.79 -22.95 19.81
C SER A 329 3.10 -22.49 18.51
N LYS A 330 3.38 -21.26 18.07
CA LYS A 330 2.89 -20.69 16.80
C LYS A 330 3.38 -21.49 15.58
N LEU A 331 4.64 -21.90 15.56
CA LEU A 331 5.24 -22.66 14.46
C LEU A 331 4.71 -24.10 14.38
N LYS A 332 4.47 -24.75 15.52
CA LYS A 332 3.86 -26.07 15.60
C LYS A 332 2.45 -26.07 15.02
N ASP A 333 1.64 -25.06 15.38
CA ASP A 333 0.33 -24.83 14.77
C ASP A 333 0.43 -24.54 13.26
N LEU A 334 1.42 -23.74 12.83
CA LEU A 334 1.70 -23.43 11.43
C LEU A 334 1.95 -24.70 10.60
N PHE A 335 2.92 -25.53 11.00
CA PHE A 335 3.24 -26.77 10.28
C PHE A 335 2.09 -27.78 10.34
N TYR A 336 1.42 -27.92 11.50
CA TYR A 336 0.26 -28.81 11.63
C TYR A 336 -0.88 -28.40 10.69
N ARG A 337 -1.35 -27.15 10.73
CA ARG A 337 -2.43 -26.67 9.85
C ARG A 337 -2.04 -26.76 8.38
N SER A 338 -0.82 -26.37 8.03
CA SER A 338 -0.34 -26.42 6.65
C SER A 338 -0.25 -27.86 6.12
N SER A 339 0.25 -28.80 6.92
CA SER A 339 0.35 -30.22 6.56
C SER A 339 -1.02 -30.87 6.28
N ASN A 340 -2.10 -30.31 6.82
CA ASN A 340 -3.46 -30.80 6.63
C ASN A 340 -4.16 -30.25 5.36
N LEU A 341 -3.69 -29.15 4.77
CA LEU A 341 -4.30 -28.57 3.58
C LEU A 341 -3.92 -29.29 2.27
N GLN A 342 -4.91 -29.57 1.44
CA GLN A 342 -4.75 -30.27 0.16
C GLN A 342 -3.84 -29.52 -0.83
N TYR A 343 -3.79 -28.20 -0.75
CA TYR A 343 -2.91 -27.37 -1.58
C TYR A 343 -1.43 -27.68 -1.33
N PHE A 344 -0.99 -27.70 -0.06
CA PHE A 344 0.41 -27.95 0.28
C PHE A 344 0.81 -29.42 0.08
N LYS A 345 -0.07 -30.38 0.42
CA LYS A 345 0.19 -31.83 0.24
C LYS A 345 0.62 -32.24 -1.18
N ARG A 346 0.28 -31.45 -2.20
CA ARG A 346 0.65 -31.69 -3.62
C ARG A 346 1.92 -30.99 -4.07
N LEU A 347 2.43 -30.04 -3.29
CA LEU A 347 3.50 -29.12 -3.68
C LEU A 347 4.75 -29.23 -2.80
N ILE A 348 4.57 -29.52 -1.51
CA ILE A 348 5.65 -29.62 -0.51
C ILE A 348 5.34 -30.70 0.53
N GLN A 349 6.38 -31.39 1.00
CA GLN A 349 6.33 -32.23 2.19
C GLN A 349 6.75 -31.40 3.39
N ILE A 350 5.81 -31.20 4.33
CA ILE A 350 6.01 -30.41 5.55
C ILE A 350 6.36 -31.37 6.70
N PRO A 351 7.50 -31.19 7.38
CA PRO A 351 7.87 -32.02 8.53
C PRO A 351 6.98 -31.72 9.74
N GLN A 352 6.77 -32.73 10.59
CA GLN A 352 6.15 -32.53 11.90
C GLN A 352 7.22 -32.11 12.91
N LEU A 353 6.93 -31.10 13.74
CA LEU A 353 7.79 -30.74 14.86
C LEU A 353 7.60 -31.71 16.05
N PRO A 354 8.61 -31.86 16.93
CA PRO A 354 8.48 -32.62 18.16
C PRO A 354 7.27 -32.19 19.00
N GLU A 355 6.72 -33.11 19.81
CA GLU A 355 5.60 -32.78 20.69
C GLU A 355 5.99 -31.74 21.75
N ASN A 356 7.17 -31.88 22.33
CA ASN A 356 7.72 -31.01 23.36
C ASN A 356 8.89 -30.18 22.81
N PRO A 357 9.04 -28.91 23.24
CA PRO A 357 10.17 -28.07 22.83
C PRO A 357 11.52 -28.58 23.38
N PRO A 358 12.65 -28.30 22.72
CA PRO A 358 13.97 -28.66 23.23
C PRO A 358 14.28 -28.08 24.62
N ASN A 359 14.85 -28.89 25.51
CA ASN A 359 15.26 -28.42 26.84
C ASN A 359 16.68 -27.83 26.80
N PHE A 360 16.78 -26.52 26.62
CA PHE A 360 18.05 -25.79 26.53
C PHE A 360 18.94 -25.86 27.79
N LEU A 361 18.40 -26.25 28.95
CA LEU A 361 19.18 -26.46 30.17
C LEU A 361 19.90 -27.83 30.21
N ARG A 362 19.56 -28.74 29.29
CA ARG A 362 20.15 -30.07 29.18
C ARG A 362 20.92 -30.17 27.86
N ALA A 363 22.25 -30.01 27.89
CA ALA A 363 23.08 -30.01 26.69
C ALA A 363 22.90 -31.24 25.77
N SER A 364 22.58 -32.42 26.32
CA SER A 364 22.28 -33.62 25.51
C SER A 364 20.97 -33.54 24.72
N ALA A 365 20.08 -32.60 25.00
CA ALA A 365 18.87 -32.39 24.21
C ALA A 365 19.20 -31.80 22.82
N LEU A 366 20.39 -31.21 22.61
CA LEU A 366 20.85 -30.81 21.28
C LEU A 366 21.09 -32.03 20.37
N SER A 367 21.57 -33.16 20.91
CA SER A 367 21.70 -34.40 20.13
C SER A 367 20.36 -35.13 19.86
N GLU A 368 19.29 -34.69 20.50
CA GLU A 368 17.92 -35.18 20.26
C GLU A 368 17.19 -34.30 19.19
N HIS A 369 17.76 -33.14 18.80
CA HIS A 369 17.17 -32.21 17.83
C HIS A 369 17.39 -32.66 16.38
N ILE A 370 16.31 -32.71 15.61
CA ILE A 370 16.31 -33.06 14.18
C ILE A 370 15.89 -31.82 13.38
N SER A 371 16.74 -31.38 12.47
CA SER A 371 16.46 -30.24 11.59
C SER A 371 15.22 -30.53 10.72
N PRO A 372 14.16 -29.69 10.75
CA PRO A 372 12.99 -29.90 9.91
C PRO A 372 13.34 -29.57 8.45
N VAL A 373 13.47 -30.61 7.62
CA VAL A 373 13.71 -30.45 6.17
C VAL A 373 12.38 -30.48 5.41
N VAL A 374 12.03 -29.36 4.79
CA VAL A 374 10.88 -29.26 3.87
C VAL A 374 11.32 -29.70 2.47
N VAL A 375 10.70 -30.75 1.92
CA VAL A 375 11.06 -31.32 0.61
C VAL A 375 10.08 -30.84 -0.45
N ILE A 376 10.59 -30.31 -1.57
CA ILE A 376 9.81 -30.01 -2.77
C ILE A 376 9.97 -31.18 -3.74
N PRO A 377 8.90 -31.93 -4.09
CA PRO A 377 8.98 -32.98 -5.11
C PRO A 377 9.38 -32.40 -6.47
N ALA A 378 10.32 -33.05 -7.16
CA ALA A 378 10.68 -32.65 -8.53
C ALA A 378 9.52 -32.95 -9.49
N GLU A 379 9.13 -31.97 -10.33
CA GLU A 379 8.08 -32.17 -11.33
C GLU A 379 8.46 -33.29 -12.30
N ALA A 380 7.66 -34.36 -12.33
CA ALA A 380 7.81 -35.43 -13.31
C ALA A 380 7.51 -34.90 -14.72
N SER A 381 8.51 -34.94 -15.60
CA SER A 381 8.30 -34.75 -17.04
C SER A 381 7.39 -35.83 -17.60
N SER A 382 6.61 -35.44 -18.62
CA SER A 382 5.53 -36.19 -19.30
C SER A 382 5.67 -37.72 -19.41
N PRO A 383 4.56 -38.47 -19.28
CA PRO A 383 4.54 -39.90 -19.57
C PRO A 383 4.55 -40.14 -21.07
N ASP A 384 5.69 -40.58 -21.63
CA ASP A 384 5.74 -41.20 -22.95
C ASP A 384 7.00 -42.08 -23.09
N SER A 385 6.91 -43.31 -22.58
CA SER A 385 7.76 -44.48 -22.89
C SER A 385 7.29 -45.67 -22.06
N GLU A 386 6.55 -46.59 -22.66
CA GLU A 386 6.51 -47.98 -22.18
C GLU A 386 7.90 -48.61 -22.30
N PRO A 387 8.17 -49.66 -21.50
CA PRO A 387 8.25 -50.96 -22.16
C PRO A 387 7.48 -52.08 -21.42
N VAL A 388 6.44 -52.57 -22.08
CA VAL A 388 6.29 -53.97 -22.55
C VAL A 388 7.10 -55.05 -21.79
N LEU A 389 6.36 -55.90 -21.04
CA LEU A 389 6.60 -57.33 -20.73
C LEU A 389 7.88 -57.67 -19.91
N GLU A 390 7.98 -58.77 -19.13
CA GLU A 390 7.38 -60.11 -19.25
C GLU A 390 6.82 -60.67 -17.91
N LYS A 391 6.17 -61.84 -18.02
CA LYS A 391 5.76 -62.71 -16.91
C LYS A 391 6.95 -63.50 -16.36
N ASP A 392 6.91 -63.90 -15.09
CA ASP A 392 6.69 -65.33 -14.73
C ASP A 392 6.56 -65.54 -13.20
N ASP A 393 5.47 -66.21 -12.83
CA ASP A 393 5.35 -67.39 -11.97
C ASP A 393 6.29 -67.69 -10.77
N LEU A 394 5.62 -68.13 -9.69
CA LEU A 394 5.87 -69.35 -8.88
C LEU A 394 6.64 -69.35 -7.53
N VAL A 395 5.96 -70.01 -6.58
CA VAL A 395 6.30 -70.71 -5.32
C VAL A 395 6.59 -69.94 -4.01
N ASP A 396 5.82 -70.33 -2.99
CA ASP A 396 6.13 -70.25 -1.55
C ASP A 396 7.50 -70.83 -1.19
N MET A 397 8.10 -70.32 -0.12
CA MET A 397 9.27 -70.94 0.52
C MET A 397 8.99 -71.18 2.00
N ASP A 398 8.70 -72.45 2.32
CA ASP A 398 8.44 -72.94 3.67
C ASP A 398 9.72 -72.94 4.53
N ALA A 399 9.54 -72.79 5.84
CA ALA A 399 10.60 -72.67 6.82
C ALA A 399 10.73 -73.94 7.68
N SER A 400 11.86 -74.63 7.57
CA SER A 400 12.26 -75.67 8.53
C SER A 400 13.67 -75.42 9.05
N GLN A 401 13.76 -74.72 10.18
CA GLN A 401 14.99 -74.66 10.99
C GLN A 401 15.11 -75.87 11.91
N GLN A 402 16.35 -76.19 12.25
CA GLN A 402 16.77 -77.44 12.87
C GLN A 402 16.56 -77.45 14.40
N ASN A 403 16.32 -78.64 14.95
CA ASN A 403 16.74 -78.99 16.31
C ASN A 403 18.08 -79.74 16.26
N LEU A 404 18.85 -79.67 17.35
CA LEU A 404 20.25 -80.09 17.43
C LEU A 404 20.52 -80.97 18.68
N PHE A 405 21.39 -82.00 18.51
CA PHE A 405 22.18 -82.70 19.54
C PHE A 405 21.45 -83.60 20.58
N ASP A 406 21.95 -84.77 21.04
CA ASP A 406 23.09 -85.63 20.62
C ASP A 406 23.00 -87.08 21.22
N ASN A 407 23.92 -87.98 20.79
CA ASN A 407 24.26 -89.35 21.27
C ASN A 407 23.35 -90.52 20.76
N LYS A 408 23.78 -91.47 19.90
CA LYS A 408 24.87 -92.50 19.91
C LYS A 408 24.63 -93.71 20.84
N PHE A 409 25.09 -94.95 20.57
CA PHE A 409 25.34 -95.84 19.40
C PHE A 409 25.84 -97.23 19.97
N ASP A 410 26.16 -98.24 19.14
CA ASP A 410 26.80 -99.56 19.45
C ASP A 410 25.95 -100.63 20.20
N ASP A 411 26.18 -101.95 20.16
CA ASP A 411 26.63 -102.93 19.10
C ASP A 411 26.46 -104.39 19.67
N ILE A 412 27.04 -105.49 19.14
CA ILE A 412 26.44 -106.36 18.11
C ILE A 412 26.75 -107.87 18.34
N PHE A 413 25.98 -108.78 17.69
CA PHE A 413 26.26 -110.23 17.41
C PHE A 413 26.35 -111.31 18.54
N GLY A 414 25.93 -112.56 18.23
CA GLY A 414 26.27 -113.73 19.09
C GLY A 414 25.54 -115.12 18.98
N SER A 415 25.40 -115.72 17.79
CA SER A 415 25.36 -117.20 17.51
C SER A 415 24.61 -118.27 18.40
N SER A 416 23.52 -118.82 17.85
CA SER A 416 23.23 -120.24 17.43
C SER A 416 23.38 -121.55 18.30
N PHE A 417 22.37 -122.44 18.12
CA PHE A 417 22.30 -123.94 18.30
C PHE A 417 22.43 -124.55 19.73
N SER A 418 21.91 -125.73 20.09
CA SER A 418 20.78 -126.63 19.69
C SER A 418 20.70 -127.85 20.66
N SER A 419 19.54 -128.52 20.88
CA SER A 419 19.37 -129.99 21.13
C SER A 419 18.02 -130.40 21.76
N ASP A 420 17.64 -131.68 21.57
CA ASP A 420 16.36 -132.35 21.90
C ASP A 420 16.68 -133.71 22.64
N PRO A 421 15.83 -134.76 22.70
CA PRO A 421 14.76 -135.11 23.67
C PRO A 421 15.08 -136.35 24.60
N PHE A 422 14.11 -136.86 25.42
CA PHE A 422 13.72 -138.31 25.61
C PHE A 422 13.05 -138.76 26.97
N ASN A 423 11.82 -139.26 26.83
CA ASN A 423 10.98 -140.29 27.51
C ASN A 423 11.50 -141.27 28.61
N PHE A 424 10.62 -141.63 29.59
CA PHE A 424 10.31 -143.00 30.11
C PHE A 424 9.08 -142.99 31.08
N ASN A 425 8.46 -144.09 31.59
CA ASN A 425 7.70 -145.21 30.95
C ASN A 425 6.88 -146.04 32.01
N SER A 426 5.66 -146.54 31.68
CA SER A 426 4.91 -147.69 32.31
C SER A 426 4.35 -147.57 33.75
N GLN A 427 3.32 -148.32 34.25
CA GLN A 427 2.46 -149.42 33.72
C GLN A 427 1.12 -149.61 34.51
N ASN A 428 0.14 -150.31 33.88
CA ASN A 428 -0.99 -151.09 34.45
C ASN A 428 -2.21 -150.45 35.17
N GLY A 429 -3.41 -150.94 34.78
CA GLY A 429 -4.50 -151.25 35.73
C GLY A 429 -5.83 -150.51 35.58
N VAL A 430 -6.66 -150.88 34.59
CA VAL A 430 -8.10 -150.53 34.55
C VAL A 430 -8.78 -151.09 35.82
N ASN A 431 -9.68 -150.43 36.57
CA ASN A 431 -10.79 -149.49 36.24
C ASN A 431 -10.39 -148.01 36.15
N LYS A 432 -9.80 -147.62 35.01
CA LYS A 432 -9.26 -146.28 34.79
C LYS A 432 -10.04 -145.47 33.75
N GLU A 433 -10.80 -146.10 32.85
CA GLU A 433 -11.43 -145.42 31.70
C GLU A 433 -12.48 -144.38 32.11
N GLU A 434 -13.38 -144.70 33.05
CA GLU A 434 -14.34 -143.70 33.60
C GLU A 434 -13.62 -142.57 34.36
N LYS A 435 -12.52 -142.87 35.04
CA LYS A 435 -11.74 -141.89 35.80
C LYS A 435 -10.87 -141.01 34.91
N ASP A 436 -10.21 -141.55 33.89
CA ASP A 436 -9.44 -140.80 32.89
C ASP A 436 -10.35 -139.99 31.99
N HIS A 437 -11.55 -140.49 31.66
CA HIS A 437 -12.55 -139.69 30.94
C HIS A 437 -13.10 -138.56 31.81
N LEU A 438 -13.34 -138.78 33.11
CA LEU A 438 -13.75 -137.71 34.04
C LEU A 438 -12.61 -136.73 34.35
N ILE A 439 -11.38 -137.21 34.53
CA ILE A 439 -10.19 -136.39 34.73
C ILE A 439 -9.86 -135.60 33.46
N GLY A 440 -9.97 -136.20 32.28
CA GLY A 440 -9.84 -135.52 30.99
C GLY A 440 -10.98 -134.54 30.70
N GLN A 441 -12.19 -134.79 31.21
CA GLN A 441 -13.27 -133.80 31.21
C GLN A 441 -12.90 -132.63 32.12
N LEU A 442 -12.60 -132.88 33.40
CA LEU A 442 -12.26 -131.85 34.38
C LEU A 442 -11.00 -131.06 34.02
N TYR A 443 -9.98 -131.66 33.38
CA TYR A 443 -8.82 -130.91 32.88
C TYR A 443 -9.16 -130.02 31.68
N ARG A 444 -10.07 -130.45 30.79
CA ARG A 444 -10.59 -129.58 29.73
C ARG A 444 -11.40 -128.44 30.33
N ASP A 445 -12.33 -128.74 31.23
CA ASP A 445 -13.16 -127.74 31.91
C ASP A 445 -12.30 -126.75 32.71
N ILE A 446 -11.25 -127.20 33.42
CA ILE A 446 -10.28 -126.32 34.12
C ILE A 446 -9.45 -125.49 33.14
N SER A 447 -9.02 -126.07 32.01
CA SER A 447 -8.26 -125.33 30.99
C SER A 447 -9.12 -124.26 30.31
N GLU A 448 -10.39 -124.57 30.07
CA GLU A 448 -11.36 -123.67 29.44
C GLU A 448 -11.81 -122.57 30.41
N LEU A 449 -12.07 -122.90 31.69
CA LEU A 449 -12.32 -121.91 32.74
C LEU A 449 -11.11 -121.00 33.00
N LYS A 450 -9.87 -121.50 32.87
CA LYS A 450 -8.66 -120.68 32.94
C LYS A 450 -8.51 -119.75 31.73
N ALA A 451 -8.82 -120.23 30.53
CA ALA A 451 -8.84 -119.40 29.33
C ALA A 451 -9.92 -118.30 29.42
N GLN A 452 -11.11 -118.63 29.91
CA GLN A 452 -12.17 -117.66 30.19
C GLN A 452 -11.76 -116.65 31.27
N LEU A 453 -11.07 -117.08 32.34
CA LEU A 453 -10.56 -116.17 33.38
C LEU A 453 -9.50 -115.20 32.87
N GLU A 454 -8.53 -115.66 32.08
CA GLU A 454 -7.53 -114.77 31.48
C GLU A 454 -8.17 -113.84 30.43
N ASN A 455 -9.13 -114.32 29.63
CA ASN A 455 -9.85 -113.47 28.67
C ASN A 455 -10.70 -112.38 29.37
N LEU A 456 -11.43 -112.73 30.44
CA LEU A 456 -12.15 -111.75 31.26
C LEU A 456 -11.21 -110.76 31.94
N LYS A 457 -10.01 -111.20 32.32
CA LYS A 457 -8.98 -110.36 32.94
C LYS A 457 -8.35 -109.41 31.93
N THR A 458 -8.10 -109.82 30.69
CA THR A 458 -7.66 -108.91 29.61
C THR A 458 -8.77 -107.93 29.24
N GLU A 459 -10.02 -108.38 29.08
CA GLU A 459 -11.17 -107.49 28.85
C GLU A 459 -11.35 -106.45 29.98
N THR A 460 -11.15 -106.86 31.24
CA THR A 460 -11.23 -105.93 32.39
C THR A 460 -10.06 -104.93 32.37
N GLN A 461 -8.85 -105.37 32.03
CA GLN A 461 -7.67 -104.51 31.93
C GLN A 461 -7.84 -103.46 30.82
N GLU A 462 -8.27 -103.89 29.62
CA GLU A 462 -8.58 -103.00 28.49
C GLU A 462 -9.68 -102.00 28.86
N GLN A 463 -10.73 -102.43 29.56
CA GLN A 463 -11.77 -101.53 30.06
C GLN A 463 -11.23 -100.51 31.07
N THR A 464 -10.30 -100.88 31.96
CA THR A 464 -9.68 -99.91 32.89
C THR A 464 -8.80 -98.89 32.17
N GLU A 465 -8.06 -99.29 31.14
CA GLU A 465 -7.23 -98.38 30.34
C GLU A 465 -8.07 -97.39 29.54
N VAL A 466 -9.16 -97.85 28.89
CA VAL A 466 -10.13 -96.97 28.23
C VAL A 466 -10.77 -95.99 29.22
N LEU A 467 -11.11 -96.46 30.42
CA LEU A 467 -11.76 -95.65 31.45
C LEU A 467 -10.82 -94.57 32.02
N ASP A 468 -9.52 -94.85 32.15
CA ASP A 468 -8.53 -93.85 32.57
C ASP A 468 -8.19 -92.84 31.47
N ASN A 469 -8.13 -93.27 30.20
CA ASN A 469 -8.03 -92.35 29.05
C ASN A 469 -9.22 -91.37 29.01
N LEU A 470 -10.46 -91.87 29.16
CA LEU A 470 -11.66 -91.03 29.19
C LEU A 470 -11.69 -90.06 30.39
N LYS A 471 -11.13 -90.44 31.56
CA LYS A 471 -10.96 -89.50 32.67
C LYS A 471 -9.99 -88.37 32.32
N GLN A 472 -8.89 -88.68 31.62
CA GLN A 472 -7.89 -87.71 31.23
C GLN A 472 -8.46 -86.71 30.21
N GLU A 473 -9.18 -87.19 29.19
CA GLU A 473 -9.90 -86.35 28.22
C GLU A 473 -10.99 -85.47 28.90
N LEU A 474 -11.72 -86.03 29.87
CA LEU A 474 -12.70 -85.25 30.64
C LEU A 474 -12.03 -84.17 31.51
N ALA A 475 -10.80 -84.40 31.98
CA ALA A 475 -10.05 -83.41 32.75
C ALA A 475 -9.51 -82.29 31.86
N THR A 476 -8.94 -82.61 30.69
CA THR A 476 -8.47 -81.59 29.73
C THR A 476 -9.63 -80.75 29.19
N SER A 477 -10.73 -81.38 28.78
CA SER A 477 -11.93 -80.68 28.30
C SER A 477 -12.53 -79.73 29.34
N LYS A 478 -12.54 -80.10 30.63
CA LYS A 478 -12.95 -79.20 31.72
C LYS A 478 -12.02 -78.00 31.87
N GLN A 479 -10.72 -78.19 31.73
CA GLN A 479 -9.74 -77.11 31.82
C GLN A 479 -9.86 -76.14 30.63
N GLU A 480 -10.04 -76.65 29.42
CA GLU A 480 -10.32 -75.84 28.22
C GLU A 480 -11.60 -75.03 28.37
N LEU A 481 -12.68 -75.65 28.85
CA LEU A 481 -13.97 -74.98 29.06
C LEU A 481 -13.84 -73.85 30.10
N GLN A 482 -13.08 -74.06 31.18
CA GLN A 482 -12.78 -73.02 32.17
C GLN A 482 -11.99 -71.84 31.57
N ILE A 483 -11.01 -72.11 30.71
CA ILE A 483 -10.24 -71.06 30.00
C ILE A 483 -11.18 -70.25 29.09
N VAL A 484 -11.99 -70.92 28.26
CA VAL A 484 -12.97 -70.26 27.37
C VAL A 484 -13.97 -69.42 28.16
N GLN A 485 -14.45 -69.92 29.30
CA GLN A 485 -15.39 -69.21 30.16
C GLN A 485 -14.76 -67.94 30.76
N SER A 486 -13.52 -68.00 31.23
CA SER A 486 -12.80 -66.81 31.72
C SER A 486 -12.52 -65.78 30.61
N SER A 487 -12.18 -66.25 29.39
CA SER A 487 -12.01 -65.37 28.22
C SER A 487 -13.31 -64.64 27.86
N LEU A 488 -14.44 -65.35 27.83
CA LEU A 488 -15.76 -64.79 27.55
C LEU A 488 -16.15 -63.70 28.57
N GLU A 489 -15.90 -63.92 29.86
CA GLU A 489 -16.12 -62.92 30.91
C GLU A 489 -15.28 -61.66 30.71
N THR A 490 -13.99 -61.80 30.32
CA THR A 490 -13.15 -60.63 30.03
C THR A 490 -13.61 -59.87 28.77
N SER A 491 -14.11 -60.57 27.74
CA SER A 491 -14.67 -59.96 26.53
C SER A 491 -15.95 -59.17 26.85
N ALA A 492 -16.87 -59.77 27.61
CA ALA A 492 -18.11 -59.11 28.02
C ALA A 492 -17.86 -57.85 28.88
N GLN A 493 -16.84 -57.88 29.76
CA GLN A 493 -16.41 -56.71 30.52
C GLN A 493 -15.77 -55.61 29.64
N ALA A 494 -15.09 -55.98 28.56
CA ALA A 494 -14.55 -55.03 27.60
C ALA A 494 -15.68 -54.38 26.77
N GLU A 495 -16.61 -55.16 26.25
CA GLU A 495 -17.79 -54.67 25.52
C GLU A 495 -18.62 -53.70 26.36
N ALA A 496 -18.88 -54.01 27.64
CA ALA A 496 -19.60 -53.12 28.54
C ALA A 496 -18.88 -51.78 28.77
N LYS A 497 -17.54 -51.76 28.82
CA LYS A 497 -16.73 -50.53 28.92
C LYS A 497 -16.83 -49.68 27.65
N TRP A 498 -16.72 -50.31 26.47
CA TRP A 498 -16.83 -49.59 25.19
C TRP A 498 -18.25 -49.03 24.97
N ALA A 499 -19.29 -49.76 25.38
CA ALA A 499 -20.67 -49.28 25.32
C ALA A 499 -20.87 -48.01 26.18
N ALA A 500 -20.37 -48.00 27.42
CA ALA A 500 -20.46 -46.83 28.29
C ALA A 500 -19.67 -45.61 27.75
N GLN A 501 -18.51 -45.84 27.12
CA GLN A 501 -17.75 -44.76 26.48
C GLN A 501 -18.47 -44.19 25.26
N LEU A 502 -19.16 -45.01 24.47
CA LEU A 502 -19.98 -44.55 23.33
C LEU A 502 -21.15 -43.68 23.79
N GLU A 503 -21.82 -44.04 24.89
CA GLU A 503 -22.95 -43.27 25.44
C GLU A 503 -22.52 -41.87 25.91
N GLU A 504 -21.40 -41.75 26.63
CA GLU A 504 -20.88 -40.44 27.05
C GLU A 504 -20.42 -39.59 25.85
N LEU A 505 -19.76 -40.19 24.85
CA LEU A 505 -19.36 -39.49 23.62
C LEU A 505 -20.57 -39.04 22.77
N GLU A 506 -21.67 -39.80 22.73
CA GLU A 506 -22.90 -39.41 22.05
C GLU A 506 -23.59 -38.24 22.77
N LYS A 507 -23.57 -38.25 24.11
CA LYS A 507 -24.04 -37.13 24.94
C LYS A 507 -23.20 -35.88 24.74
N GLU A 508 -21.87 -35.96 24.75
CA GLU A 508 -20.99 -34.84 24.41
C GLU A 508 -21.26 -34.31 22.99
N ARG A 509 -21.42 -35.20 22.00
CA ARG A 509 -21.78 -34.83 20.62
C ARG A 509 -23.09 -34.05 20.58
N SER A 510 -24.11 -34.49 21.31
CA SER A 510 -25.41 -33.79 21.38
C SER A 510 -25.30 -32.38 21.99
N GLY A 511 -24.49 -32.21 23.04
CA GLY A 511 -24.23 -30.91 23.66
C GLY A 511 -23.50 -29.95 22.72
N LEU A 512 -22.49 -30.45 22.00
CA LEU A 512 -21.76 -29.68 20.99
C LEU A 512 -22.66 -29.27 19.81
N VAL A 513 -23.53 -30.16 19.32
CA VAL A 513 -24.49 -29.83 18.25
C VAL A 513 -25.46 -28.73 18.67
N HIS A 514 -25.97 -28.76 19.91
CA HIS A 514 -26.83 -27.69 20.42
C HIS A 514 -26.09 -26.36 20.57
N ALA A 515 -24.83 -26.39 21.04
CA ALA A 515 -23.99 -25.20 21.12
C ALA A 515 -23.69 -24.59 19.73
N VAL A 516 -23.49 -25.41 18.70
CA VAL A 516 -23.32 -24.93 17.31
C VAL A 516 -24.59 -24.26 16.80
N ALA A 517 -25.77 -24.86 16.99
CA ALA A 517 -27.04 -24.27 16.56
C ALA A 517 -27.30 -22.88 17.17
N LEU A 518 -27.00 -22.69 18.45
CA LEU A 518 -27.07 -21.37 19.11
C LEU A 518 -26.12 -20.35 18.47
N ARG A 519 -24.91 -20.76 18.08
CA ARG A 519 -23.95 -19.88 17.40
C ARG A 519 -24.35 -19.56 15.96
N GLU A 520 -25.00 -20.47 15.26
CA GLU A 520 -25.55 -20.21 13.92
C GLU A 520 -26.67 -19.14 13.97
N GLU A 521 -27.52 -19.17 15.00
CA GLU A 521 -28.55 -18.15 15.23
C GLU A 521 -27.95 -16.77 15.57
N GLU A 522 -26.94 -16.72 16.47
CA GLU A 522 -26.17 -15.50 16.75
C GLU A 522 -25.51 -14.91 15.48
N LEU A 523 -24.91 -15.76 14.64
CA LEU A 523 -24.25 -15.33 13.40
C LEU A 523 -25.26 -14.81 12.36
N SER A 524 -26.44 -15.41 12.24
CA SER A 524 -27.50 -14.93 11.36
C SER A 524 -27.98 -13.54 11.77
N ALA A 525 -28.19 -13.30 13.07
CA ALA A 525 -28.59 -11.98 13.58
C ALA A 525 -27.52 -10.90 13.34
N LEU A 526 -26.23 -11.25 13.46
CA LEU A 526 -25.13 -10.33 13.15
C LEU A 526 -24.99 -10.04 11.64
N GLN A 527 -25.30 -11.02 10.78
CA GLN A 527 -25.32 -10.81 9.33
C GLN A 527 -26.41 -9.82 8.90
N GLU A 528 -27.63 -9.95 9.44
CA GLU A 528 -28.72 -8.99 9.16
C GLU A 528 -28.36 -7.56 9.59
N GLN A 529 -27.73 -7.39 10.76
CA GLN A 529 -27.24 -6.09 11.23
C GLN A 529 -26.16 -5.50 10.31
N LEU A 530 -25.24 -6.34 9.83
CA LEU A 530 -24.19 -5.92 8.90
C LEU A 530 -24.77 -5.46 7.55
N GLU A 531 -25.73 -6.20 6.99
CA GLU A 531 -26.41 -5.77 5.76
C GLU A 531 -27.17 -4.45 5.93
N LEU A 532 -27.82 -4.23 7.09
CA LEU A 532 -28.52 -2.98 7.37
C LEU A 532 -27.55 -1.80 7.44
N ALA A 533 -26.45 -1.95 8.18
CA ALA A 533 -25.40 -0.93 8.26
C ALA A 533 -24.75 -0.63 6.88
N GLN A 534 -24.57 -1.64 6.02
CA GLN A 534 -24.08 -1.44 4.65
C GLN A 534 -25.04 -0.64 3.78
N ARG A 535 -26.36 -0.86 3.89
CA ARG A 535 -27.38 -0.06 3.17
C ARG A 535 -27.37 1.40 3.63
N GLU A 536 -27.27 1.64 4.93
CA GLU A 536 -27.18 3.00 5.50
C GLU A 536 -25.89 3.71 5.06
N LEU A 537 -24.75 3.00 5.02
CA LEU A 537 -23.49 3.55 4.53
C LEU A 537 -23.57 3.92 3.04
N SER A 538 -24.18 3.09 2.19
CA SER A 538 -24.37 3.40 0.77
C SER A 538 -25.25 4.65 0.58
N SER A 539 -26.36 4.74 1.32
CA SER A 539 -27.28 5.88 1.24
C SER A 539 -26.64 7.18 1.71
N THR A 540 -25.87 7.14 2.81
CA THR A 540 -25.13 8.32 3.30
C THR A 540 -24.01 8.72 2.35
N GLN A 541 -23.30 7.77 1.74
CA GLN A 541 -22.28 8.05 0.72
C GLN A 541 -22.88 8.72 -0.53
N GLU A 542 -24.03 8.24 -1.03
CA GLU A 542 -24.74 8.87 -2.15
C GLU A 542 -25.16 10.32 -1.82
N SER A 543 -25.69 10.55 -0.61
CA SER A 543 -26.08 11.89 -0.13
C SER A 543 -24.88 12.85 -0.04
N VAL A 544 -23.75 12.41 0.50
CA VAL A 544 -22.51 13.21 0.59
C VAL A 544 -21.95 13.53 -0.81
N CYS A 545 -21.94 12.55 -1.73
CA CYS A 545 -21.53 12.76 -3.11
C CYS A 545 -22.44 13.76 -3.86
N GLN A 546 -23.74 13.76 -3.58
CA GLN A 546 -24.66 14.73 -4.18
C GLN A 546 -24.43 16.14 -3.60
N LEU A 547 -24.31 16.26 -2.27
CA LEU A 547 -24.01 17.52 -1.60
C LEU A 547 -22.70 18.17 -2.11
N ALA A 548 -21.65 17.37 -2.34
CA ALA A 548 -20.38 17.86 -2.87
C ALA A 548 -20.52 18.42 -4.31
N LYS A 549 -21.34 17.80 -5.16
CA LYS A 549 -21.66 18.32 -6.50
C LYS A 549 -22.41 19.64 -6.43
N ASP A 550 -23.41 19.73 -5.56
CA ASP A 550 -24.24 20.93 -5.42
C ASP A 550 -23.44 22.11 -4.83
N GLN A 551 -22.53 21.86 -3.89
CA GLN A 551 -21.58 22.85 -3.38
C GLN A 551 -20.65 23.40 -4.47
N ARG A 552 -20.10 22.54 -5.34
CA ARG A 552 -19.24 22.98 -6.46
C ARG A 552 -20.00 23.82 -7.49
N LYS A 553 -21.22 23.42 -7.85
CA LYS A 553 -22.09 24.22 -8.73
C LYS A 553 -22.37 25.61 -8.13
N MET A 554 -22.66 25.68 -6.83
CA MET A 554 -22.86 26.95 -6.13
C MET A 554 -21.59 27.82 -6.15
N LEU A 555 -20.41 27.26 -5.84
CA LEU A 555 -19.15 28.01 -5.87
C LEU A 555 -18.81 28.58 -7.25
N LEU A 556 -19.09 27.85 -8.34
CA LEU A 556 -18.91 28.36 -9.70
C LEU A 556 -19.81 29.57 -9.97
N VAL A 557 -21.10 29.46 -9.64
CA VAL A 557 -22.10 30.49 -9.88
C VAL A 557 -21.81 31.77 -9.09
N GLU A 558 -21.44 31.65 -7.81
CA GLU A 558 -21.12 32.84 -6.99
C GLU A 558 -19.80 33.49 -7.42
N THR A 559 -18.77 32.71 -7.77
CA THR A 559 -17.51 33.24 -8.31
C THR A 559 -17.73 33.96 -9.63
N ARG A 560 -18.58 33.41 -10.51
CA ARG A 560 -18.98 34.06 -11.77
C ARG A 560 -19.67 35.40 -11.50
N LYS A 561 -20.69 35.44 -10.64
CA LYS A 561 -21.41 36.68 -10.32
C LYS A 561 -20.48 37.78 -9.77
N ALA A 562 -19.51 37.40 -8.94
CA ALA A 562 -18.50 38.33 -8.44
C ALA A 562 -17.60 38.87 -9.57
N ALA A 563 -17.16 38.00 -10.48
CA ALA A 563 -16.40 38.36 -11.68
C ALA A 563 -17.20 39.29 -12.63
N GLU A 564 -18.47 38.98 -12.87
CA GLU A 564 -19.39 39.82 -13.65
C GLU A 564 -19.55 41.21 -13.02
N TRP A 565 -19.73 41.29 -11.70
CA TRP A 565 -19.88 42.57 -10.97
C TRP A 565 -18.65 43.47 -11.10
N VAL A 566 -17.43 42.90 -10.96
CA VAL A 566 -16.17 43.64 -11.13
C VAL A 566 -16.05 44.27 -12.52
N ILE A 567 -16.44 43.55 -13.57
CA ILE A 567 -16.38 44.05 -14.95
C ILE A 567 -17.50 45.07 -15.23
N GLN A 568 -18.70 44.87 -14.67
CA GLN A 568 -19.79 45.85 -14.78
C GLN A 568 -19.43 47.19 -14.13
N GLU A 569 -18.80 47.17 -12.96
CA GLU A 569 -18.32 48.40 -12.31
C GLU A 569 -17.18 49.05 -13.11
N ALA A 570 -16.25 48.26 -13.68
CA ALA A 570 -15.22 48.79 -14.58
C ALA A 570 -15.79 49.43 -15.86
N LEU A 571 -16.84 48.86 -16.45
CA LEU A 571 -17.58 49.46 -17.57
C LEU A 571 -18.22 50.79 -17.16
N ARG A 572 -18.85 50.86 -15.99
CA ARG A 572 -19.49 52.08 -15.48
C ARG A 572 -18.46 53.20 -15.24
N GLN A 573 -17.31 52.88 -14.68
CA GLN A 573 -16.20 53.82 -14.45
C GLN A 573 -15.53 54.30 -15.75
N LEU A 574 -15.65 53.55 -16.85
CA LEU A 574 -15.18 53.98 -18.17
C LEU A 574 -16.15 54.98 -18.85
N GLU A 575 -17.43 54.96 -18.47
CA GLU A 575 -18.45 55.92 -18.93
C GLU A 575 -18.44 57.23 -18.11
N GLU A 576 -18.06 57.16 -16.82
CA GLU A 576 -17.85 58.32 -15.94
C GLU A 576 -16.43 58.33 -15.33
N PRO A 577 -15.38 58.74 -16.07
CA PRO A 577 -14.01 58.66 -15.59
C PRO A 577 -13.74 59.53 -14.35
N PRO A 578 -13.23 58.98 -13.23
CA PRO A 578 -12.85 59.78 -12.08
C PRO A 578 -11.64 60.68 -12.42
N LEU A 579 -11.63 61.90 -11.87
CA LEU A 579 -10.63 62.97 -12.10
C LEU A 579 -9.18 62.66 -11.63
N ILE A 580 -8.83 61.40 -11.38
CA ILE A 580 -7.53 61.00 -10.85
C ILE A 580 -6.52 60.87 -12.00
N SER A 581 -5.77 61.93 -12.23
CA SER A 581 -4.67 61.95 -13.19
C SER A 581 -3.48 61.13 -12.68
N CYS A 582 -3.46 59.84 -13.02
CA CYS A 582 -2.25 59.02 -12.98
C CYS A 582 -1.76 58.74 -14.40
N ALA A 583 -0.44 58.73 -14.57
CA ALA A 583 0.25 58.77 -15.85
C ALA A 583 0.25 57.41 -16.59
N GLY A 584 -0.82 57.09 -17.31
CA GLY A 584 -0.84 55.96 -18.25
C GLY A 584 0.16 56.14 -19.40
N SER A 585 0.79 55.05 -19.85
CA SER A 585 1.57 54.97 -21.08
C SER A 585 1.08 53.82 -21.96
N ALA A 586 1.20 53.99 -23.28
CA ALA A 586 0.79 52.98 -24.25
C ALA A 586 1.56 51.64 -24.06
N ASP A 587 2.85 51.70 -23.74
CA ASP A 587 3.66 50.52 -23.38
C ASP A 587 3.08 49.72 -22.21
N HIS A 588 2.59 50.41 -21.17
CA HIS A 588 2.01 49.76 -20.00
C HIS A 588 0.67 49.10 -20.35
N LEU A 589 -0.17 49.77 -21.15
CA LEU A 589 -1.41 49.19 -21.68
C LEU A 589 -1.14 47.91 -22.50
N LEU A 590 -0.15 47.93 -23.39
CA LEU A 590 0.25 46.76 -24.19
C LEU A 590 0.76 45.60 -23.33
N SER A 591 1.40 45.88 -22.20
CA SER A 591 1.77 44.86 -21.20
C SER A 591 0.53 44.21 -20.58
N LYS A 592 -0.47 45.01 -20.17
CA LYS A 592 -1.72 44.51 -19.58
C LYS A 592 -2.54 43.68 -20.58
N VAL A 593 -2.66 44.12 -21.83
CA VAL A 593 -3.34 43.37 -22.91
C VAL A 593 -2.73 41.98 -23.11
N LYS A 594 -1.40 41.84 -23.04
CA LYS A 594 -0.71 40.54 -23.10
C LYS A 594 -1.02 39.66 -21.88
N SER A 595 -1.08 40.25 -20.68
CA SER A 595 -1.45 39.53 -19.46
C SER A 595 -2.88 38.99 -19.51
N VAL A 596 -3.84 39.77 -20.01
CA VAL A 596 -5.23 39.30 -20.25
C VAL A 596 -5.23 38.15 -21.25
N SER A 597 -4.54 38.28 -22.39
CA SER A 597 -4.53 37.25 -23.44
C SER A 597 -4.05 35.89 -22.90
N SER A 598 -2.99 35.89 -22.08
CA SER A 598 -2.49 34.66 -21.44
C SER A 598 -3.48 34.10 -20.40
N CYS A 599 -4.19 34.95 -19.67
CA CYS A 599 -5.23 34.53 -18.73
C CYS A 599 -6.43 33.85 -19.44
N ILE A 600 -6.79 34.30 -20.65
CA ILE A 600 -7.87 33.67 -21.43
C ILE A 600 -7.48 32.25 -21.85
N GLU A 601 -6.24 32.05 -22.33
CA GLU A 601 -5.72 30.72 -22.67
C GLU A 601 -5.68 29.78 -21.45
N GLN A 602 -5.31 30.31 -20.27
CA GLN A 602 -5.35 29.55 -19.03
C GLN A 602 -6.78 29.20 -18.61
N LEU A 603 -7.73 30.12 -18.80
CA LEU A 603 -9.15 29.89 -18.49
C LEU A 603 -9.75 28.78 -19.37
N GLU A 604 -9.51 28.80 -20.69
CA GLU A 604 -9.92 27.74 -21.63
C GLU A 604 -9.36 26.36 -21.22
N LYS A 605 -8.09 26.32 -20.80
CA LYS A 605 -7.44 25.11 -20.29
C LYS A 605 -8.08 24.63 -18.98
N SER A 606 -8.33 25.53 -18.03
CA SER A 606 -8.94 25.19 -16.72
C SER A 606 -10.39 24.69 -16.88
N TRP A 607 -11.15 25.27 -17.81
CA TRP A 607 -12.49 24.81 -18.18
C TRP A 607 -12.47 23.40 -18.77
N SER A 608 -11.54 23.13 -19.68
CA SER A 608 -11.33 21.80 -20.25
C SER A 608 -10.95 20.75 -19.19
N GLN A 609 -10.16 21.14 -18.19
CA GLN A 609 -9.79 20.28 -17.05
C GLN A 609 -10.98 20.00 -16.13
N TYR A 610 -11.79 21.01 -15.82
CA TYR A 610 -13.01 20.86 -15.02
C TYR A 610 -14.05 19.94 -15.70
N LEU A 611 -14.23 20.04 -17.02
CA LEU A 611 -15.09 19.12 -17.78
C LEU A 611 -14.58 17.66 -17.75
N ALA A 612 -13.26 17.45 -17.72
CA ALA A 612 -12.66 16.13 -17.63
C ALA A 612 -12.67 15.57 -16.18
N CYS A 613 -12.58 16.43 -15.18
CA CYS A 613 -12.59 16.06 -13.76
C CYS A 613 -13.32 17.15 -12.92
N PRO A 614 -14.65 17.03 -12.73
CA PRO A 614 -15.43 18.00 -11.95
C PRO A 614 -15.12 18.05 -10.45
N GLU A 615 -14.16 17.25 -9.98
CA GLU A 615 -13.75 17.18 -8.58
C GLU A 615 -12.82 18.34 -8.18
N ASP A 616 -12.00 18.84 -9.12
CA ASP A 616 -11.10 19.98 -8.91
C ASP A 616 -11.60 21.23 -9.66
N ILE A 617 -12.33 22.07 -8.94
CA ILE A 617 -12.85 23.35 -9.44
C ILE A 617 -11.86 24.50 -9.24
N SER A 618 -10.82 24.31 -8.44
CA SER A 618 -10.02 25.38 -7.83
C SER A 618 -9.34 26.29 -8.86
N GLU A 619 -8.71 25.67 -9.86
CA GLU A 619 -7.98 26.38 -10.92
C GLU A 619 -8.92 27.11 -11.88
N LEU A 620 -10.16 26.62 -12.06
CA LEU A 620 -11.21 27.30 -12.82
C LEU A 620 -11.68 28.56 -12.08
N LEU A 621 -12.01 28.46 -10.79
CA LEU A 621 -12.42 29.63 -9.98
C LEU A 621 -11.33 30.71 -9.95
N ARG A 622 -10.07 30.29 -9.79
CA ARG A 622 -8.89 31.18 -9.83
C ARG A 622 -8.75 31.87 -11.18
N SER A 623 -8.92 31.15 -12.29
CA SER A 623 -8.81 31.70 -13.65
C SER A 623 -9.96 32.67 -13.99
N VAL A 624 -11.18 32.39 -13.55
CA VAL A 624 -12.34 33.30 -13.66
C VAL A 624 -12.10 34.60 -12.89
N THR A 625 -11.61 34.48 -11.65
CA THR A 625 -11.32 35.64 -10.78
C THR A 625 -10.19 36.49 -11.35
N LEU A 626 -9.12 35.86 -11.85
CA LEU A 626 -7.99 36.54 -12.47
C LEU A 626 -8.39 37.27 -13.76
N LEU A 627 -9.25 36.67 -14.60
CA LEU A 627 -9.76 37.32 -15.80
C LEU A 627 -10.52 38.61 -15.46
N ALA A 628 -11.41 38.59 -14.47
CA ALA A 628 -12.16 39.77 -14.06
C ALA A 628 -11.25 40.92 -13.59
N HIS A 629 -10.23 40.62 -12.78
CA HIS A 629 -9.27 41.62 -12.33
C HIS A 629 -8.40 42.17 -13.46
N LEU A 630 -7.86 41.31 -14.33
CA LEU A 630 -7.02 41.76 -15.46
C LEU A 630 -7.83 42.54 -16.50
N THR A 631 -9.10 42.16 -16.74
CA THR A 631 -10.03 42.93 -17.57
C THR A 631 -10.27 44.32 -16.96
N SER A 632 -10.65 44.40 -15.67
CA SER A 632 -10.88 45.68 -14.98
C SER A 632 -9.64 46.58 -14.98
N ASP A 633 -8.46 46.03 -14.70
CA ASP A 633 -7.18 46.77 -14.69
C ASP A 633 -6.81 47.25 -16.10
N THR A 634 -7.04 46.44 -17.14
CA THR A 634 -6.85 46.85 -18.53
C THR A 634 -7.79 48.00 -18.91
N MET A 635 -9.04 47.98 -18.45
CA MET A 635 -10.00 49.07 -18.70
C MET A 635 -9.60 50.38 -18.02
N ALA A 636 -9.11 50.32 -16.78
CA ALA A 636 -8.57 51.49 -16.09
C ALA A 636 -7.34 52.08 -16.82
N ASN A 637 -6.45 51.20 -17.34
CA ASN A 637 -5.28 51.61 -18.11
C ASN A 637 -5.63 52.14 -19.51
N VAL A 638 -6.71 51.66 -20.14
CA VAL A 638 -7.27 52.29 -21.34
C VAL A 638 -7.73 53.71 -21.01
N SER A 639 -8.53 53.89 -19.95
CA SER A 639 -9.05 55.21 -19.56
C SER A 639 -7.93 56.24 -19.36
N THR A 640 -6.86 55.89 -18.63
CA THR A 640 -5.71 56.78 -18.42
C THR A 640 -4.86 57.01 -19.69
N THR A 641 -4.84 56.06 -20.62
CA THR A 641 -4.17 56.21 -21.93
C THR A 641 -4.97 57.13 -22.86
N CYS A 642 -6.29 57.02 -22.89
CA CYS A 642 -7.18 57.88 -23.68
C CYS A 642 -7.04 59.37 -23.32
N LEU A 643 -6.81 59.70 -22.04
CA LEU A 643 -6.57 61.09 -21.57
C LEU A 643 -5.33 61.76 -22.17
N ARG A 644 -4.45 61.00 -22.82
CA ARG A 644 -3.18 61.47 -23.42
C ARG A 644 -3.08 61.22 -24.93
N ALA A 645 -3.99 60.41 -25.48
CA ALA A 645 -4.06 60.11 -26.89
C ALA A 645 -4.73 61.26 -27.68
N PRO A 646 -4.48 61.40 -28.99
CA PRO A 646 -5.29 62.24 -29.85
C PRO A 646 -6.76 61.74 -29.85
N PRO A 647 -7.76 62.62 -30.09
CA PRO A 647 -9.16 62.29 -29.89
C PRO A 647 -9.65 61.09 -30.72
N GLU A 648 -9.30 60.97 -32.01
CA GLU A 648 -9.74 59.83 -32.85
C GLU A 648 -9.22 58.46 -32.36
N PRO A 649 -7.92 58.29 -32.04
CA PRO A 649 -7.43 57.11 -31.32
C PRO A 649 -8.07 56.90 -29.95
N ALA A 650 -8.32 57.96 -29.16
CA ALA A 650 -8.89 57.87 -27.82
C ALA A 650 -10.33 57.34 -27.84
N ASP A 651 -11.18 57.86 -28.74
CA ASP A 651 -12.55 57.40 -28.94
C ASP A 651 -12.57 55.95 -29.44
N SER A 652 -11.71 55.62 -30.41
CA SER A 652 -11.58 54.27 -30.96
C SER A 652 -11.12 53.24 -29.92
N LEU A 653 -10.16 53.61 -29.06
CA LEU A 653 -9.65 52.77 -27.98
C LEU A 653 -10.70 52.55 -26.90
N THR A 654 -11.46 53.61 -26.57
CA THR A 654 -12.56 53.57 -25.59
C THR A 654 -13.68 52.63 -26.03
N GLU A 655 -14.13 52.72 -27.29
CA GLU A 655 -15.17 51.82 -27.81
C GLU A 655 -14.69 50.37 -27.96
N ALA A 656 -13.44 50.15 -28.39
CA ALA A 656 -12.84 48.81 -28.40
C ALA A 656 -12.78 48.19 -26.99
N CYS A 657 -12.50 49.01 -25.98
CA CYS A 657 -12.45 48.63 -24.57
C CYS A 657 -13.84 48.33 -23.98
N LYS A 658 -14.86 49.15 -24.28
CA LYS A 658 -16.27 48.85 -23.93
C LYS A 658 -16.74 47.54 -24.56
N GLN A 659 -16.39 47.29 -25.83
CA GLN A 659 -16.74 46.01 -26.47
C GLN A 659 -16.02 44.84 -25.81
N PHE A 660 -14.72 44.96 -25.52
CA PHE A 660 -13.96 43.94 -24.80
C PHE A 660 -14.58 43.59 -23.43
N GLY A 661 -15.00 44.59 -22.63
CA GLY A 661 -15.71 44.35 -21.37
C GLY A 661 -17.05 43.62 -21.55
N LYS A 662 -17.83 44.01 -22.57
CA LYS A 662 -19.10 43.34 -22.92
C LYS A 662 -18.90 41.88 -23.37
N GLU A 663 -17.93 41.60 -24.24
CA GLU A 663 -17.62 40.22 -24.66
C GLU A 663 -17.10 39.38 -23.47
N THR A 664 -16.37 39.99 -22.53
CA THR A 664 -15.94 39.29 -21.32
C THR A 664 -17.14 38.91 -20.44
N LEU A 665 -18.13 39.81 -20.27
CA LEU A 665 -19.38 39.49 -19.56
C LEU A 665 -20.18 38.37 -20.25
N THR A 666 -20.30 38.42 -21.59
CA THR A 666 -20.93 37.36 -22.38
C THR A 666 -20.23 36.02 -22.16
N TYR A 667 -18.89 35.98 -22.24
CA TYR A 667 -18.09 34.78 -22.00
C TYR A 667 -18.25 34.24 -20.57
N LEU A 668 -18.26 35.12 -19.56
CA LEU A 668 -18.50 34.72 -18.17
C LEU A 668 -19.89 34.10 -18.02
N ALA A 669 -20.95 34.72 -18.56
CA ALA A 669 -22.34 34.23 -18.42
C ALA A 669 -22.51 32.77 -18.91
N PHE A 670 -21.77 32.36 -19.94
CA PHE A 670 -21.75 30.97 -20.44
C PHE A 670 -21.07 29.96 -19.49
N LEU A 671 -20.19 30.40 -18.58
CA LEU A 671 -19.57 29.55 -17.56
C LEU A 671 -20.60 29.19 -16.47
N GLY A 672 -21.47 28.23 -16.74
CA GLY A 672 -22.42 27.70 -15.73
C GLY A 672 -23.65 26.97 -16.27
N GLU A 673 -23.93 27.01 -17.57
CA GLU A 673 -25.04 26.24 -18.14
C GLU A 673 -24.58 24.84 -18.57
N GLU A 674 -25.14 23.80 -17.95
CA GLU A 674 -24.89 22.40 -18.33
C GLU A 674 -25.49 22.09 -19.71
N GLY A 675 -24.65 22.07 -20.76
CA GLY A 675 -25.03 21.48 -22.05
C GLY A 675 -24.45 22.12 -23.32
N MET A 676 -23.80 23.28 -23.25
CA MET A 676 -23.22 23.94 -24.43
C MET A 676 -21.73 23.58 -24.60
N LEU A 677 -21.37 23.11 -25.80
CA LEU A 677 -20.14 22.34 -26.01
C LEU A 677 -18.87 23.16 -26.31
N GLU A 678 -19.01 24.43 -26.68
CA GLU A 678 -17.89 25.30 -27.08
C GLU A 678 -18.03 26.67 -26.40
N ASN A 679 -17.07 27.02 -25.55
CA ASN A 679 -17.01 28.32 -24.90
C ASN A 679 -16.08 29.24 -25.71
N ASP A 680 -16.65 29.92 -26.70
CA ASP A 680 -15.88 30.66 -27.71
C ASP A 680 -15.31 31.99 -27.18
N SER A 681 -13.99 32.03 -27.01
CA SER A 681 -13.26 33.25 -26.59
C SER A 681 -12.86 34.16 -27.76
N THR A 682 -13.15 33.80 -29.02
CA THR A 682 -12.64 34.53 -30.19
C THR A 682 -13.11 35.99 -30.25
N ALA A 683 -14.34 36.29 -29.81
CA ALA A 683 -14.85 37.65 -29.73
C ALA A 683 -14.02 38.52 -28.76
N MET A 684 -13.70 37.98 -27.59
CA MET A 684 -12.87 38.63 -26.57
C MET A 684 -11.42 38.82 -27.05
N LYS A 685 -10.82 37.77 -27.65
CA LYS A 685 -9.47 37.83 -28.26
C LYS A 685 -9.39 38.84 -29.41
N SER A 686 -10.43 38.92 -30.25
CA SER A 686 -10.56 39.90 -31.34
C SER A 686 -10.61 41.34 -30.83
N CYS A 687 -11.32 41.60 -29.72
CA CYS A 687 -11.34 42.93 -29.12
C CYS A 687 -9.99 43.32 -28.51
N LEU A 688 -9.28 42.40 -27.85
CA LEU A 688 -7.92 42.63 -27.36
C LEU A 688 -6.94 42.94 -28.51
N SER A 689 -7.04 42.25 -29.65
CA SER A 689 -6.21 42.55 -30.82
C SER A 689 -6.41 43.98 -31.33
N LYS A 690 -7.64 44.51 -31.31
CA LYS A 690 -7.93 45.91 -31.68
C LYS A 690 -7.33 46.90 -30.68
N ILE A 691 -7.44 46.63 -29.39
CA ILE A 691 -6.84 47.45 -28.32
C ILE A 691 -5.31 47.46 -28.47
N SER A 692 -4.68 46.32 -28.79
CA SER A 692 -3.24 46.23 -29.04
C SER A 692 -2.81 47.06 -30.25
N ALA A 693 -3.53 46.96 -31.37
CA ALA A 693 -3.19 47.72 -32.58
C ALA A 693 -3.23 49.24 -32.35
N ILE A 694 -4.27 49.74 -31.67
CA ILE A 694 -4.39 51.17 -31.35
C ILE A 694 -3.32 51.58 -30.31
N GLY A 695 -3.00 50.71 -29.34
CA GLY A 695 -1.91 50.94 -28.39
C GLY A 695 -0.53 51.06 -29.05
N GLU A 696 -0.25 50.25 -30.08
CA GLU A 696 1.00 50.31 -30.86
C GLU A 696 1.10 51.60 -31.69
N GLU A 697 -0.01 52.12 -32.21
CA GLU A 697 -0.05 53.41 -32.92
C GLU A 697 0.25 54.62 -32.02
N LEU A 698 -0.03 54.50 -30.71
CA LEU A 698 0.16 55.54 -29.71
C LEU A 698 1.58 55.61 -29.11
N LEU A 699 2.50 54.74 -29.56
CA LEU A 699 3.89 54.75 -29.08
C LEU A 699 4.65 56.00 -29.59
N PRO A 700 5.46 56.66 -28.73
CA PRO A 700 6.20 57.86 -29.12
C PRO A 700 7.26 57.55 -30.18
N ARG A 701 7.08 58.12 -31.38
CA ARG A 701 8.07 58.03 -32.45
C ARG A 701 9.24 58.95 -32.11
N GLY A 702 10.40 58.35 -31.83
CA GLY A 702 11.59 59.07 -31.37
C GLY A 702 12.01 60.21 -32.30
N LEU A 703 12.08 61.42 -31.73
CA LEU A 703 12.70 62.60 -32.32
C LEU A 703 13.98 62.91 -31.53
N ASP A 704 15.09 63.11 -32.23
CA ASP A 704 16.39 63.47 -31.63
C ASP A 704 16.29 64.81 -30.87
N ILE A 705 16.33 64.74 -29.54
CA ILE A 705 16.48 65.91 -28.66
C ILE A 705 17.91 65.90 -28.10
N LYS A 706 18.62 67.02 -28.23
CA LYS A 706 20.04 67.11 -27.85
C LYS A 706 20.21 67.31 -26.35
N GLN A 707 21.29 66.74 -25.83
CA GLN A 707 21.58 66.57 -24.41
C GLN A 707 21.70 67.88 -23.59
N GLU A 708 21.90 69.04 -24.23
CA GLU A 708 22.00 70.34 -23.54
C GLU A 708 20.65 70.89 -23.05
N GLU A 709 19.54 70.66 -23.78
CA GLU A 709 18.21 71.18 -23.38
C GLU A 709 17.59 70.40 -22.20
N LEU A 710 18.12 69.20 -21.91
CA LEU A 710 17.65 68.40 -20.78
C LEU A 710 18.19 68.91 -19.43
N GLY A 711 19.38 69.53 -19.42
CA GLY A 711 19.99 70.10 -18.21
C GLY A 711 19.18 71.28 -17.68
N ASP A 712 18.90 72.26 -18.55
CA ASP A 712 18.13 73.46 -18.21
C ASP A 712 16.70 73.15 -17.72
N LEU A 713 16.10 72.05 -18.21
CA LEU A 713 14.77 71.62 -17.77
C LEU A 713 14.81 70.96 -16.38
N VAL A 714 15.83 70.13 -16.12
CA VAL A 714 16.03 69.47 -14.82
C VAL A 714 16.38 70.48 -13.73
N ASP A 715 17.26 71.44 -13.99
CA ASP A 715 17.62 72.48 -13.01
C ASP A 715 16.42 73.37 -12.64
N LYS A 716 15.53 73.63 -13.62
CA LYS A 716 14.31 74.42 -13.42
C LYS A 716 13.25 73.68 -12.59
N GLU A 717 13.06 72.38 -12.84
CA GLU A 717 12.17 71.53 -12.03
C GLU A 717 12.74 71.25 -10.63
N MET A 718 14.07 71.09 -10.49
CA MET A 718 14.76 70.96 -9.21
C MET A 718 14.60 72.22 -8.33
N ALA A 719 14.72 73.42 -8.94
CA ALA A 719 14.50 74.68 -8.26
C ALA A 719 13.03 74.87 -7.84
N ALA A 720 12.07 74.54 -8.72
CA ALA A 720 10.64 74.58 -8.42
C ALA A 720 10.26 73.60 -7.29
N THR A 721 10.83 72.39 -7.32
CA THR A 721 10.64 71.36 -6.28
C THR A 721 11.20 71.81 -4.93
N SER A 722 12.38 72.42 -4.90
CA SER A 722 12.99 72.95 -3.68
C SER A 722 12.15 74.08 -3.06
N ALA A 723 11.66 75.03 -3.87
CA ALA A 723 10.77 76.10 -3.41
C ALA A 723 9.42 75.58 -2.90
N ALA A 724 8.88 74.51 -3.51
CA ALA A 724 7.68 73.83 -3.03
C ALA A 724 7.90 73.13 -1.68
N ILE A 725 9.07 72.50 -1.48
CA ILE A 725 9.46 71.89 -0.21
C ILE A 725 9.60 72.94 0.89
N GLU A 726 10.32 74.05 0.67
CA GLU A 726 10.42 75.13 1.66
C GLU A 726 9.04 75.72 2.03
N THR A 727 8.17 75.91 1.03
CA THR A 727 6.79 76.39 1.25
C THR A 727 5.95 75.39 2.06
N ALA A 728 6.14 74.08 1.83
CA ALA A 728 5.48 73.02 2.59
C ALA A 728 6.02 72.95 4.03
N THR A 729 7.34 73.03 4.22
CA THR A 729 7.97 73.05 5.56
C THR A 729 7.52 74.25 6.38
N ALA A 730 7.50 75.45 5.80
CA ALA A 730 6.98 76.64 6.48
C ALA A 730 5.49 76.52 6.87
N ARG A 731 4.66 75.91 6.00
CA ARG A 731 3.25 75.60 6.35
C ARG A 731 3.13 74.54 7.45
N ILE A 732 4.01 73.55 7.49
CA ILE A 732 4.03 72.52 8.53
C ILE A 732 4.48 73.14 9.87
N GLU A 733 5.50 74.00 9.89
CA GLU A 733 5.88 74.76 11.09
C GLU A 733 4.77 75.71 11.56
N GLU A 734 4.08 76.39 10.65
CA GLU A 734 2.92 77.23 10.99
C GLU A 734 1.79 76.39 11.61
N MET A 735 1.52 75.20 11.05
CA MET A 735 0.50 74.27 11.54
C MET A 735 0.89 73.67 12.90
N LEU A 736 2.16 73.31 13.10
CA LEU A 736 2.71 72.83 14.37
C LEU A 736 2.73 73.92 15.45
N SER A 737 3.03 75.18 15.09
CA SER A 737 2.98 76.31 16.04
C SER A 737 1.56 76.60 16.52
N LYS A 738 0.56 76.47 15.64
CA LYS A 738 -0.87 76.60 15.97
C LYS A 738 -1.39 75.40 16.78
N SER A 739 -0.84 74.21 16.58
CA SER A 739 -1.13 73.01 17.38
C SER A 739 -0.53 73.07 18.81
N ARG A 740 0.65 73.71 18.97
CA ARG A 740 1.36 73.84 20.26
C ARG A 740 0.71 74.75 21.31
N ALA A 741 -0.46 75.32 21.04
CA ALA A 741 -1.20 76.14 22.00
C ALA A 741 -2.11 75.34 22.94
N GLY A 742 -2.23 74.02 22.75
CA GLY A 742 -3.09 73.15 23.56
C GLY A 742 -2.49 71.76 23.81
N ASP A 743 -2.15 71.53 25.08
CA ASP A 743 -1.79 70.25 25.70
C ASP A 743 -0.37 69.68 25.45
N THR A 744 0.20 69.10 26.50
CA THR A 744 1.60 68.67 26.58
C THR A 744 1.77 67.18 26.29
N GLY A 745 2.44 66.84 25.18
CA GLY A 745 2.64 65.45 24.74
C GLY A 745 3.95 65.17 23.99
N VAL A 746 5.03 65.90 24.27
CA VAL A 746 6.31 65.74 23.55
C VAL A 746 7.12 64.55 24.09
N LYS A 747 7.07 63.37 23.41
CA LYS A 747 8.21 62.41 23.32
C LYS A 747 8.05 61.18 22.39
N LEU A 748 7.60 61.31 21.14
CA LEU A 748 7.62 60.19 20.15
C LEU A 748 7.92 60.63 18.69
N GLU A 749 9.00 61.40 18.44
CA GLU A 749 9.33 61.88 17.07
C GLU A 749 10.82 61.72 16.66
N VAL A 750 11.62 60.88 17.33
CA VAL A 750 13.09 60.84 17.10
C VAL A 750 13.68 59.44 16.81
N ASN A 751 12.88 58.36 16.74
CA ASN A 751 13.41 57.00 16.46
C ASN A 751 12.97 56.40 15.10
N GLU A 752 11.84 56.84 14.53
CA GLU A 752 11.18 56.11 13.44
C GLU A 752 11.62 56.57 12.03
N ARG A 753 11.85 57.88 11.85
CA ARG A 753 12.36 58.43 10.59
C ARG A 753 13.79 57.94 10.32
N ASP A 754 14.61 57.92 11.37
CA ASP A 754 15.97 57.41 11.36
C ASP A 754 16.04 55.93 10.92
N ALA A 755 15.09 55.09 11.32
CA ALA A 755 15.06 53.68 10.90
C ALA A 755 14.82 53.52 9.38
N ALA A 756 13.88 54.29 8.81
CA ALA A 756 13.62 54.29 7.38
C ALA A 756 14.81 54.87 6.58
N ASP A 757 15.37 56.00 7.03
CA ASP A 757 16.53 56.63 6.40
C ASP A 757 17.79 55.74 6.51
N LEU A 758 17.99 55.02 7.61
CA LEU A 758 19.10 54.07 7.77
C LEU A 758 18.96 52.86 6.84
N VAL A 759 17.74 52.32 6.65
CA VAL A 759 17.49 51.24 5.67
C VAL A 759 17.77 51.71 4.25
N VAL A 760 17.30 52.91 3.87
CA VAL A 760 17.58 53.52 2.55
C VAL A 760 19.09 53.79 2.36
N GLN A 761 19.81 54.16 3.42
CA GLN A 761 21.27 54.31 3.42
C GLN A 761 22.05 52.98 3.49
N GLY A 762 21.38 51.82 3.51
CA GLY A 762 22.02 50.50 3.60
C GLY A 762 22.69 50.19 4.94
N ARG A 763 22.32 50.90 6.01
CA ARG A 763 22.91 50.78 7.36
C ARG A 763 21.93 50.30 8.45
N GLY A 764 20.63 50.34 8.18
CA GLY A 764 19.56 49.80 9.04
C GLY A 764 19.04 48.45 8.54
N LYS A 765 18.30 47.73 9.38
CA LYS A 765 17.74 46.41 9.03
C LYS A 765 16.26 46.50 8.64
N PHE A 766 15.85 45.70 7.67
CA PHE A 766 14.43 45.61 7.26
C PHE A 766 13.52 45.15 8.41
N GLU A 767 14.03 44.35 9.34
CA GLU A 767 13.35 43.94 10.56
C GLU A 767 13.01 45.11 11.49
N GLU A 768 13.89 46.11 11.59
CA GLU A 768 13.68 47.29 12.43
C GLU A 768 12.52 48.14 11.87
N LEU A 769 12.49 48.33 10.54
CA LEU A 769 11.40 49.02 9.84
C LEU A 769 10.04 48.30 9.99
N MET A 770 10.03 46.97 9.97
CA MET A 770 8.82 46.17 10.21
C MET A 770 8.30 46.30 11.65
N VAL A 771 9.19 46.38 12.66
CA VAL A 771 8.79 46.56 14.06
C VAL A 771 8.19 47.95 14.28
N CYS A 772 8.86 49.02 13.82
CA CYS A 772 8.32 50.39 13.90
C CYS A 772 6.94 50.50 13.24
N SER A 773 6.77 49.86 12.07
CA SER A 773 5.47 49.80 11.39
C SER A 773 4.37 49.19 12.28
N HIS A 774 4.63 48.05 12.93
CA HIS A 774 3.63 47.42 13.81
C HIS A 774 3.31 48.26 15.05
N GLU A 775 4.28 49.00 15.60
CA GLU A 775 4.04 49.89 16.74
C GLU A 775 3.14 51.08 16.36
N ILE A 776 3.30 51.66 15.16
CA ILE A 776 2.41 52.72 14.64
C ILE A 776 0.96 52.23 14.54
N ALA A 777 0.73 51.03 14.01
CA ALA A 777 -0.62 50.45 13.94
C ALA A 777 -1.22 50.18 15.33
N ALA A 778 -0.42 49.69 16.27
CA ALA A 778 -0.85 49.44 17.65
C ALA A 778 -1.23 50.74 18.37
N SER A 779 -0.39 51.78 18.32
CA SER A 779 -0.66 53.09 18.92
C SER A 779 -1.87 53.78 18.28
N THR A 780 -2.04 53.66 16.95
CA THR A 780 -3.21 54.19 16.25
C THR A 780 -4.50 53.48 16.69
N ALA A 781 -4.46 52.15 16.86
CA ALA A 781 -5.61 51.39 17.35
C ALA A 781 -5.98 51.75 18.81
N GLN A 782 -4.98 51.98 19.68
CA GLN A 782 -5.19 52.45 21.05
C GLN A 782 -5.81 53.85 21.08
N LEU A 783 -5.34 54.78 20.24
CA LEU A 783 -5.89 56.13 20.13
C LEU A 783 -7.36 56.11 19.70
N VAL A 784 -7.73 55.29 18.70
CA VAL A 784 -9.14 55.10 18.31
C VAL A 784 -9.97 54.49 19.43
N ALA A 785 -9.44 53.49 20.15
CA ALA A 785 -10.14 52.89 21.29
C ALA A 785 -10.41 53.92 22.38
N ALA A 786 -9.41 54.72 22.78
CA ALA A 786 -9.56 55.79 23.76
C ALA A 786 -10.56 56.87 23.31
N SER A 787 -10.51 57.30 22.04
CA SER A 787 -11.48 58.26 21.48
C SER A 787 -12.91 57.71 21.44
N LYS A 788 -13.08 56.40 21.17
CA LYS A 788 -14.39 55.73 21.13
C LYS A 788 -15.07 55.61 22.50
N VAL A 789 -14.30 55.70 23.60
CA VAL A 789 -14.83 55.71 24.98
C VAL A 789 -15.25 57.11 25.42
N LYS A 790 -14.66 58.17 24.85
CA LYS A 790 -14.95 59.58 25.19
C LYS A 790 -15.91 60.31 24.25
N ALA A 791 -16.16 59.80 23.05
CA ALA A 791 -17.02 60.45 22.04
C ALA A 791 -18.39 59.76 21.89
N ASP A 792 -19.43 60.55 21.61
CA ASP A 792 -20.77 60.05 21.29
C ASP A 792 -20.76 59.11 20.07
N LYS A 793 -21.61 58.07 20.12
CA LYS A 793 -21.65 56.98 19.12
C LYS A 793 -21.87 57.46 17.69
N ASP A 794 -22.63 58.54 17.51
CA ASP A 794 -22.98 59.13 16.22
C ASP A 794 -22.10 60.35 15.86
N SER A 795 -20.98 60.55 16.55
CA SER A 795 -20.07 61.68 16.30
C SER A 795 -19.41 61.58 14.91
N PRO A 796 -19.58 62.59 14.03
CA PRO A 796 -18.94 62.60 12.72
C PRO A 796 -17.41 62.64 12.82
N ASN A 797 -16.87 63.24 13.88
CA ASN A 797 -15.43 63.29 14.13
C ASN A 797 -14.88 61.91 14.52
N LEU A 798 -15.67 61.09 15.24
CA LEU A 798 -15.29 59.71 15.55
C LEU A 798 -15.33 58.83 14.29
N ALA A 799 -16.29 59.04 13.40
CA ALA A 799 -16.34 58.35 12.10
C ALA A 799 -15.14 58.72 11.21
N GLN A 800 -14.79 60.01 11.12
CA GLN A 800 -13.60 60.48 10.41
C GLN A 800 -12.31 59.94 11.02
N LEU A 801 -12.16 59.91 12.35
CA LEU A 801 -11.00 59.33 13.02
C LEU A 801 -10.86 57.82 12.76
N GLN A 802 -11.97 57.07 12.76
CA GLN A 802 -11.98 55.66 12.40
C GLN A 802 -11.59 55.44 10.92
N GLN A 803 -12.01 56.32 10.01
CA GLN A 803 -11.61 56.27 8.61
C GLN A 803 -10.12 56.58 8.43
N ALA A 804 -9.60 57.62 9.09
CA ALA A 804 -8.19 57.97 9.09
C ALA A 804 -7.31 56.84 9.66
N SER A 805 -7.72 56.23 10.77
CA SER A 805 -7.03 55.07 11.35
C SER A 805 -7.00 53.85 10.44
N ARG A 806 -8.07 53.57 9.68
CA ARG A 806 -8.06 52.51 8.65
C ARG A 806 -7.03 52.83 7.57
N GLY A 807 -6.93 54.10 7.15
CA GLY A 807 -5.89 54.56 6.21
C GLY A 807 -4.47 54.35 6.74
N VAL A 808 -4.20 54.71 8.00
CA VAL A 808 -2.90 54.47 8.65
C VAL A 808 -2.57 52.98 8.74
N ASN A 809 -3.51 52.15 9.16
CA ASN A 809 -3.31 50.69 9.25
C ASN A 809 -3.08 50.07 7.86
N GLN A 810 -3.76 50.57 6.82
CA GLN A 810 -3.56 50.12 5.44
C GLN A 810 -2.18 50.53 4.92
N ALA A 811 -1.76 51.78 5.11
CA ALA A 811 -0.42 52.26 4.73
C ALA A 811 0.68 51.46 5.44
N THR A 812 0.50 51.20 6.74
CA THR A 812 1.40 50.37 7.55
C THR A 812 1.53 48.94 6.98
N ALA A 813 0.39 48.31 6.64
CA ALA A 813 0.38 46.98 6.04
C ALA A 813 1.09 46.97 4.67
N THR A 814 0.92 48.02 3.86
CA THR A 814 1.66 48.19 2.60
C THR A 814 3.15 48.32 2.83
N VAL A 815 3.61 49.12 3.81
CA VAL A 815 5.04 49.26 4.15
C VAL A 815 5.64 47.91 4.56
N VAL A 816 4.96 47.14 5.41
CA VAL A 816 5.41 45.79 5.80
C VAL A 816 5.48 44.86 4.58
N ALA A 817 4.47 44.84 3.72
CA ALA A 817 4.45 44.01 2.51
C ALA A 817 5.58 44.38 1.52
N SER A 818 5.80 45.69 1.28
CA SER A 818 6.91 46.19 0.46
C SER A 818 8.27 45.86 1.07
N THR A 819 8.40 45.92 2.39
CA THR A 819 9.64 45.57 3.11
C THR A 819 9.97 44.08 2.99
N ILE A 820 8.98 43.20 3.12
CA ILE A 820 9.13 41.75 2.91
C ILE A 820 9.51 41.44 1.46
N SER A 821 8.84 42.07 0.49
CA SER A 821 9.14 41.89 -0.94
C SER A 821 10.55 42.36 -1.29
N GLY A 822 10.96 43.55 -0.82
CA GLY A 822 12.30 44.09 -1.02
C GLY A 822 13.39 43.21 -0.39
N LYS A 823 13.15 42.68 0.82
CA LYS A 823 14.04 41.71 1.45
C LYS A 823 14.24 40.45 0.59
N SER A 824 13.14 39.86 0.11
CA SER A 824 13.18 38.64 -0.71
C SER A 824 13.97 38.83 -2.00
N GLN A 825 13.83 39.98 -2.67
CA GLN A 825 14.55 40.29 -3.92
C GLN A 825 16.06 40.52 -3.70
N ILE A 826 16.46 40.99 -2.51
CA ILE A 826 17.87 41.14 -2.15
C ILE A 826 18.48 39.76 -1.81
N GLU A 827 17.76 38.92 -1.06
CA GLU A 827 18.21 37.56 -0.70
C GLU A 827 18.31 36.62 -1.92
N GLU A 828 17.47 36.79 -2.96
CA GLU A 828 17.56 36.04 -4.24
C GLU A 828 18.84 36.32 -5.06
N THR A 829 19.65 37.32 -4.68
CA THR A 829 20.90 37.63 -5.38
C THR A 829 22.05 36.67 -5.01
N ASP A 830 21.94 35.94 -3.88
CA ASP A 830 23.00 35.06 -3.36
C ASP A 830 22.81 33.58 -3.79
N ASN A 831 22.53 33.37 -5.08
CA ASN A 831 22.34 32.04 -5.68
C ASN A 831 23.66 31.24 -5.69
N MET A 832 23.79 30.24 -4.82
CA MET A 832 24.99 29.41 -4.71
C MET A 832 25.23 28.54 -5.96
N ASP A 833 26.13 28.98 -6.83
CA ASP A 833 26.63 28.19 -7.96
C ASP A 833 27.69 27.15 -7.52
N PHE A 834 27.22 25.92 -7.28
CA PHE A 834 28.08 24.79 -6.91
C PHE A 834 28.86 24.17 -8.10
N SER A 835 28.69 24.66 -9.34
CA SER A 835 29.19 23.98 -10.55
C SER A 835 30.72 23.91 -10.68
N SER A 836 31.46 24.64 -9.84
CA SER A 836 32.93 24.76 -9.89
C SER A 836 33.69 24.20 -8.68
N MET A 837 33.02 23.66 -7.66
CA MET A 837 33.64 23.30 -6.38
C MET A 837 33.95 21.80 -6.24
N THR A 838 35.10 21.48 -5.63
CA THR A 838 35.48 20.08 -5.32
C THR A 838 34.81 19.60 -4.03
N LEU A 839 34.63 18.28 -3.88
CA LEU A 839 33.96 17.65 -2.74
C LEU A 839 34.52 18.09 -1.37
N THR A 840 35.84 18.30 -1.27
CA THR A 840 36.49 18.78 -0.03
C THR A 840 36.17 20.24 0.28
N GLN A 841 36.03 21.08 -0.74
CA GLN A 841 35.64 22.49 -0.56
C GLN A 841 34.16 22.58 -0.17
N ILE A 842 33.29 21.77 -0.79
CA ILE A 842 31.87 21.68 -0.43
C ILE A 842 31.71 21.25 1.04
N LYS A 843 32.38 20.18 1.48
CA LYS A 843 32.33 19.74 2.89
C LYS A 843 32.87 20.77 3.88
N ARG A 844 33.87 21.56 3.48
CA ARG A 844 34.38 22.66 4.32
C ARG A 844 33.34 23.76 4.45
N GLN A 845 32.75 24.18 3.34
CA GLN A 845 31.72 25.23 3.30
C GLN A 845 30.41 24.80 3.99
N GLU A 846 30.06 23.50 3.91
CA GLU A 846 28.99 22.88 4.71
C GLU A 846 29.27 23.00 6.21
N MET A 847 30.48 22.63 6.66
CA MET A 847 30.87 22.72 8.07
C MET A 847 30.94 24.17 8.57
N ASP A 848 31.51 25.08 7.78
CA ASP A 848 31.55 26.51 8.08
C ASP A 848 30.12 27.10 8.16
N SER A 849 29.18 26.61 7.33
CA SER A 849 27.76 26.99 7.40
C SER A 849 27.05 26.42 8.63
N GLN A 850 27.33 25.17 9.02
CA GLN A 850 26.79 24.56 10.24
C GLN A 850 27.25 25.31 11.50
N VAL A 851 28.52 25.74 11.55
CA VAL A 851 29.02 26.62 12.63
C VAL A 851 28.25 27.93 12.64
N ARG A 852 28.04 28.56 11.48
CA ARG A 852 27.31 29.83 11.38
C ARG A 852 25.85 29.74 11.83
N VAL A 853 25.17 28.62 11.58
CA VAL A 853 23.81 28.37 12.10
C VAL A 853 23.81 28.38 13.63
N LEU A 854 24.73 27.66 14.27
CA LEU A 854 24.82 27.60 15.74
C LEU A 854 25.15 28.96 16.39
N GLU A 855 25.96 29.80 15.73
CA GLU A 855 26.20 31.18 16.14
C GLU A 855 24.91 32.01 16.12
N LEU A 856 24.15 31.95 15.02
CA LEU A 856 22.92 32.71 14.83
C LEU A 856 21.79 32.26 15.77
N GLU A 857 21.68 30.96 16.07
CA GLU A 857 20.72 30.44 17.07
C GLU A 857 21.02 30.99 18.48
N ASN A 858 22.29 31.09 18.85
CA ASN A 858 22.72 31.66 20.13
C ASN A 858 22.48 33.19 20.20
N GLU A 859 22.73 33.93 19.12
CA GLU A 859 22.39 35.36 19.03
C GLU A 859 20.88 35.60 19.11
N LEU A 860 20.08 34.82 18.38
CA LEU A 860 18.62 34.88 18.43
C LEU A 860 18.08 34.63 19.84
N GLN A 861 18.65 33.67 20.57
CA GLN A 861 18.23 33.36 21.94
C GLN A 861 18.54 34.51 22.92
N LYS A 862 19.68 35.20 22.75
CA LYS A 862 20.03 36.39 23.56
C LYS A 862 19.09 37.56 23.29
N GLU A 863 18.78 37.86 22.03
CA GLU A 863 17.84 38.95 21.71
C GLU A 863 16.41 38.64 22.15
N ARG A 864 15.98 37.36 22.12
CA ARG A 864 14.70 36.95 22.73
C ARG A 864 14.65 37.22 24.23
N GLN A 865 15.72 36.92 24.96
CA GLN A 865 15.80 37.18 26.40
C GLN A 865 15.73 38.69 26.70
N LYS A 866 16.53 39.49 25.98
CA LYS A 866 16.58 40.96 26.08
C LYS A 866 15.23 41.61 25.72
N LEU A 867 14.52 41.10 24.72
CA LEU A 867 13.16 41.54 24.37
C LEU A 867 12.15 41.22 25.50
N GLY A 868 12.31 40.08 26.17
CA GLY A 868 11.53 39.73 27.36
C GLY A 868 11.74 40.71 28.52
N GLU A 869 13.00 41.08 28.78
CA GLU A 869 13.36 42.07 29.82
C GLU A 869 12.82 43.47 29.51
N LEU A 870 12.91 43.91 28.24
CA LEU A 870 12.33 45.18 27.79
C LEU A 870 10.80 45.22 27.95
N ARG A 871 10.11 44.13 27.57
CA ARG A 871 8.65 44.00 27.77
C ARG A 871 8.27 44.04 29.25
N LYS A 872 9.04 43.38 30.12
CA LYS A 872 8.81 43.44 31.58
C LYS A 872 8.89 44.88 32.11
N LYS A 873 9.92 45.63 31.74
CA LYS A 873 10.04 47.06 32.10
C LYS A 873 8.92 47.93 31.52
N HIS A 874 8.44 47.63 30.32
CA HIS A 874 7.31 48.35 29.72
C HIS A 874 6.05 48.22 30.59
N TYR A 875 5.73 47.01 31.06
CA TYR A 875 4.59 46.80 31.97
C TYR A 875 4.79 47.44 33.36
N GLU A 876 6.00 47.38 33.92
CA GLU A 876 6.32 48.05 35.18
C GLU A 876 6.11 49.58 35.09
N LEU A 877 6.49 50.21 33.98
CA LEU A 877 6.28 51.65 33.74
C LEU A 877 4.82 52.00 33.42
N ALA A 878 4.10 51.14 32.70
CA ALA A 878 2.68 51.34 32.40
C ALA A 878 1.82 51.32 33.68
N GLY A 879 2.10 50.42 34.63
CA GLY A 879 1.38 50.34 35.90
C GLY A 879 1.51 51.59 36.79
N VAL A 880 2.63 52.33 36.68
CA VAL A 880 2.84 53.59 37.41
C VAL A 880 2.03 54.75 36.80
N ALA A 881 1.72 54.69 35.50
CA ALA A 881 0.97 55.74 34.80
C ALA A 881 -0.55 55.70 35.06
N GLU A 882 -1.10 54.54 35.45
CA GLU A 882 -2.54 54.39 35.73
C GLU A 882 -2.96 54.74 37.18
N GLY A 883 -2.06 55.31 37.98
CA GLY A 883 -2.44 55.94 39.26
C GLY A 883 -2.82 54.97 40.39
N TRP A 884 -2.18 53.79 40.45
CA TRP A 884 -2.31 52.87 41.58
C TRP A 884 -1.43 53.33 42.77
N GLU A 885 -1.78 54.46 43.39
CA GLU A 885 -1.33 54.76 44.75
C GLU A 885 -2.06 53.84 45.74
N GLU A 886 -1.50 52.66 46.02
CA GLU A 886 -1.93 51.85 47.17
C GLU A 886 -1.45 52.47 48.49
N GLY A 887 -2.16 53.52 48.91
CA GLY A 887 -2.14 54.00 50.28
C GLY A 887 -3.24 53.35 51.11
N THR A 888 -2.88 52.36 51.94
CA THR A 888 -3.10 52.35 53.42
C THR A 888 -3.27 50.92 53.98
N GLU A 889 -2.32 50.55 54.83
CA GLU A 889 -2.37 49.59 55.94
C GLU A 889 -3.54 48.58 56.08
N ALA A 890 -3.20 47.30 55.97
CA ALA A 890 -3.82 46.24 56.78
C ALA A 890 -2.77 45.17 57.16
N SER A 891 -2.09 45.34 58.30
CA SER A 891 -1.27 44.27 58.89
C SER A 891 -2.15 43.14 59.43
N PRO A 892 -1.73 41.88 59.25
CA PRO A 892 -1.60 40.99 60.41
C PRO A 892 -0.35 40.09 60.31
N PRO A 893 -0.01 39.33 61.36
CA PRO A 893 0.80 39.81 62.47
C PRO A 893 2.22 39.18 62.44
N ALA A 894 3.21 39.90 62.95
CA ALA A 894 4.45 39.25 63.38
C ALA A 894 4.19 38.51 64.69
N LEU A 895 4.63 37.24 64.80
CA LEU A 895 5.40 36.70 65.95
C LEU A 895 5.59 35.17 65.90
N HIS A 896 6.80 34.73 66.28
CA HIS A 896 7.25 33.36 66.59
C HIS A 896 7.22 32.30 65.44
N GLU A 897 8.16 31.34 65.36
CA GLU A 897 9.17 30.93 66.36
C GLU A 897 10.51 30.46 65.74
N ALA A 898 11.50 30.27 66.62
CA ALA A 898 12.86 29.91 66.28
C ALA A 898 13.07 28.40 66.04
N VAL A 899 14.09 28.10 65.23
CA VAL A 899 15.16 27.12 65.47
C VAL A 899 14.81 25.84 66.27
N THR A 900 14.99 24.71 65.60
CA THR A 900 15.25 23.35 66.10
C THR A 900 15.68 23.20 67.57
N GLY A 901 15.00 22.33 68.31
CA GLY A 901 15.50 21.78 69.57
C GLY A 901 14.72 20.56 70.05
N LYS A 902 15.19 19.34 69.69
CA LYS A 902 14.71 18.00 70.14
C LYS A 902 13.30 17.62 69.63
N GLU A 903 13.01 16.36 69.29
CA GLU A 903 13.76 15.07 69.34
C GLU A 903 13.82 14.41 67.95
#